data_AF-A0A935X7S7-F1
#
_entry.id   AF-A0A935X7S7-F1
#
_cell.length_a   1.000
_cell.length_b   1.000
_cell.length_c   1.000
_cell.angle_alpha   90.00
_cell.angle_beta   90.00
_cell.angle_gamma   90.00
#
_symmetry.space_group_name_H-M   'P 1'
#
loop_
_entity.id
_entity.type
_entity.pdbx_description
1 polymer ?
#
loop_
_entity_poly.entity_id
_entity_poly.type
_entity_poly.pdbx_seq_one_letter_code
_entity_poly.pdbx_strand_id
1 'polypeptide(L)'
;MSALLLRLPRLSRTSARSIVAFVGAALSASACSRDLDTLEPASFPTQSAVFSDTYVAASFQAFGGSKLDAVQIDPETRLRGSAALKVTVPAPGDASGGYAGGAFVANVARDLTGYNALTFWAKGSIAGKIDVVGLGNDNSGTSQFTAQVAGLQLTTAWKKYVIPIPLASKLERERGAFFFAEGAENGAGYTIWFDEIQYENVATVRNARPAIASQTLNDEVGASFKVSGTTVTFDVGGSDVTVEAAPAYFTFKSSNESVAKVAADGSIQVVGAGTSTVSATLGATTASGSVALTAAAPPTAAAPTPTRPAADVISLFSDAYPNAQVDTWSASWDVADVADVQVGGNAAKKYSKLSYAGIEFTSKTVNAAASTLLHIDLWTQDAGAFKVKLVDFGANGVFGGGDDSEHEITLSRTSTPAVGTGAWNSLDIPMALFTGLTGKGHLAQMIISGSSPTIYVDNVYFYRVPVPTSPPTAAPTPAAPAGNVISLYSNAYPNAQVDTWSAPWDVADVEDVKIAGNDTKKYSNVVFVGIEFTSKPIDATAMTTLHMDLWTPDPTTLPKSFRIKLVDFGPNGTFDGGDDSEHEYSVTASSTPPLATGNWVGIDIPLAAFTGLKARAHLAQMILVGDLKTFFVDNIYFSASGTLTAPVTAAPAPTWAAANVISLFSNAYPNVTVDTWSAGWDQADLADVKIAGDDVKKYTNLVFAGIEFTSAPVNASAMTHFSFDLWTPSPTDAPKVFKVKLVDFGANGVFGGGDDVEHEPVFSRTTTPSLTSGSWVRFDIPLSVFAGLTTKGHLAQLIIAGDLPTVYVDNVLLHK
;
A
#
# COMPACT_ATOMS: atom_id res chain seq x y z
N MET A 1 -67.35 2.04 11.63
CA MET A 1 -67.81 1.95 13.04
C MET A 1 -66.85 2.80 13.86
N SER A 2 -67.15 4.07 14.11
CA SER A 2 -67.90 4.61 15.28
C SER A 2 -67.34 4.08 16.61
N ALA A 3 -66.95 4.86 17.62
CA ALA A 3 -66.92 6.30 17.91
C ALA A 3 -65.98 6.46 19.17
N LEU A 4 -65.57 7.60 19.73
CA LEU A 4 -66.38 8.77 20.11
C LEU A 4 -65.51 9.83 20.89
N LEU A 5 -65.69 11.12 20.52
CA LEU A 5 -65.64 12.38 21.33
C LEU A 5 -64.31 12.86 22.01
N LEU A 6 -63.99 14.15 22.15
CA LEU A 6 -64.80 15.38 22.33
C LEU A 6 -63.99 16.70 22.05
N ARG A 7 -64.58 17.61 21.25
CA ARG A 7 -64.60 19.12 21.23
C ARG A 7 -63.34 20.04 21.16
N LEU A 8 -63.18 20.62 19.96
CA LEU A 8 -63.24 22.03 19.50
C LEU A 8 -62.20 23.15 19.90
N PRO A 9 -61.65 23.90 18.90
CA PRO A 9 -60.69 25.04 19.01
C PRO A 9 -61.23 26.42 18.51
N ARG A 10 -60.41 27.48 18.56
CA ARG A 10 -60.49 28.74 17.74
C ARG A 10 -59.05 29.30 17.56
N LEU A 11 -58.36 29.37 16.40
CA LEU A 11 -58.52 30.12 15.11
C LEU A 11 -58.61 31.65 15.30
N SER A 12 -57.92 32.56 14.58
CA SER A 12 -57.55 32.65 13.14
C SER A 12 -56.36 33.64 12.93
N ARG A 13 -55.39 33.49 12.01
CA ARG A 13 -55.32 33.68 10.52
C ARG A 13 -55.73 35.05 9.93
N THR A 14 -54.70 35.77 9.42
CA THR A 14 -54.55 36.52 8.13
C THR A 14 -55.53 37.62 7.69
N SER A 15 -55.02 38.75 7.19
CA SER A 15 -55.23 39.27 5.81
C SER A 15 -54.74 40.72 5.59
N ALA A 16 -54.56 41.10 4.32
CA ALA A 16 -53.80 42.23 3.80
C ALA A 16 -54.65 43.42 3.28
N ARG A 17 -53.96 44.57 3.06
CA ARG A 17 -54.20 45.72 2.14
C ARG A 17 -55.41 46.66 2.34
N SER A 18 -55.11 47.98 2.46
CA SER A 18 -55.56 49.10 1.58
C SER A 18 -55.92 50.42 2.30
N ILE A 19 -55.14 51.48 2.01
CA ILE A 19 -55.48 52.87 1.59
C ILE A 19 -56.75 53.55 2.15
N VAL A 20 -56.62 54.78 2.70
CA VAL A 20 -57.26 56.07 2.26
C VAL A 20 -56.94 57.20 3.27
N ALA A 21 -56.67 58.40 2.73
CA ALA A 21 -56.30 59.68 3.34
C ALA A 21 -57.49 60.52 3.86
N PHE A 22 -57.24 61.54 4.71
CA PHE A 22 -57.80 62.91 4.57
C PHE A 22 -57.22 63.92 5.62
N VAL A 23 -56.67 65.05 5.12
CA VAL A 23 -56.80 66.50 5.48
C VAL A 23 -56.88 66.91 6.98
N GLY A 24 -56.26 67.97 7.51
CA GLY A 24 -55.51 69.13 6.99
C GLY A 24 -55.71 70.36 7.91
N ALA A 25 -54.65 71.19 8.05
CA ALA A 25 -54.58 72.56 8.59
C ALA A 25 -54.73 72.77 10.12
N ALA A 26 -54.12 73.74 10.79
CA ALA A 26 -52.95 74.63 10.61
C ALA A 26 -52.97 75.57 11.84
N LEU A 27 -51.84 75.79 12.54
CA LEU A 27 -51.50 77.11 13.10
C LEU A 27 -50.06 77.14 13.62
N SER A 28 -49.37 78.15 13.09
CA SER A 28 -47.98 78.55 13.15
C SER A 28 -47.43 78.88 14.56
N ALA A 29 -46.23 78.38 14.85
CA ALA A 29 -45.24 79.10 15.64
C ALA A 29 -43.93 79.15 14.84
N SER A 30 -43.54 80.36 14.48
CA SER A 30 -42.31 80.73 13.79
C SER A 30 -41.08 80.33 14.60
N ALA A 31 -40.34 79.35 14.11
CA ALA A 31 -38.94 79.12 14.46
C ALA A 31 -38.17 78.95 13.15
N CYS A 32 -37.13 79.76 12.94
CA CYS A 32 -36.20 79.62 11.84
C CYS A 32 -35.57 78.22 11.87
N SER A 33 -36.06 77.29 11.05
CA SER A 33 -35.34 76.04 10.78
C SER A 33 -34.16 76.38 9.90
N ARG A 34 -32.94 76.21 10.42
CA ARG A 34 -31.71 76.30 9.64
C ARG A 34 -31.71 75.18 8.59
N ASP A 35 -31.50 75.59 7.35
CA ASP A 35 -31.18 74.71 6.24
C ASP A 35 -29.81 74.05 6.51
N LEU A 36 -29.77 72.72 6.57
CA LEU A 36 -28.57 71.92 6.84
C LEU A 36 -28.03 71.26 5.57
N ASP A 37 -28.68 71.46 4.41
CA ASP A 37 -28.32 70.81 3.15
C ASP A 37 -27.07 71.43 2.48
N THR A 38 -26.49 72.47 3.08
CA THR A 38 -25.25 73.15 2.61
C THR A 38 -24.02 72.92 3.50
N LEU A 39 -24.08 72.02 4.49
CA LEU A 39 -22.93 71.71 5.33
C LEU A 39 -22.20 70.48 4.78
N GLU A 40 -21.13 70.72 4.01
CA GLU A 40 -20.17 69.67 3.68
C GLU A 40 -19.63 69.04 4.98
N PRO A 41 -19.41 67.70 5.03
CA PRO A 41 -18.78 67.06 6.17
C PRO A 41 -17.46 67.75 6.52
N ALA A 42 -17.21 68.02 7.80
CA ALA A 42 -15.96 68.63 8.23
C ALA A 42 -14.76 67.79 7.75
N SER A 43 -13.88 68.41 6.95
CA SER A 43 -12.66 67.78 6.44
C SER A 43 -11.68 67.47 7.57
N PHE A 44 -11.00 66.33 7.52
CA PHE A 44 -9.92 66.04 8.47
C PHE A 44 -8.74 67.00 8.26
N PRO A 45 -8.03 67.42 9.33
CA PRO A 45 -6.87 68.30 9.19
C PRO A 45 -5.76 67.66 8.35
N THR A 46 -5.19 68.43 7.42
CA THR A 46 -4.05 68.01 6.57
C THR A 46 -2.70 68.40 7.20
N GLN A 47 -2.59 68.38 8.53
CA GLN A 47 -1.43 68.91 9.23
C GLN A 47 -0.20 68.00 9.08
N SER A 48 0.87 68.51 8.46
CA SER A 48 2.11 67.78 8.21
C SER A 48 2.91 67.49 9.49
N ALA A 49 3.08 68.48 10.36
CA ALA A 49 3.98 68.38 11.50
C ALA A 49 3.43 67.46 12.61
N VAL A 50 4.29 66.58 13.13
CA VAL A 50 4.05 65.73 14.30
C VAL A 50 4.82 66.27 15.51
N PHE A 51 6.09 66.63 15.27
CA PHE A 51 6.98 67.27 16.23
C PHE A 51 7.83 68.32 15.51
N SER A 52 7.87 69.55 16.03
CA SER A 52 8.86 70.56 15.63
C SER A 52 9.73 70.93 16.82
N ASP A 53 9.18 71.72 17.74
CA ASP A 53 9.79 72.08 19.04
C ASP A 53 9.02 71.49 20.22
N THR A 54 7.77 71.11 19.95
CA THR A 54 6.80 70.54 20.88
C THR A 54 5.89 69.61 20.10
N TYR A 55 5.01 68.89 20.81
CA TYR A 55 4.04 68.00 20.19
C TYR A 55 3.01 68.81 19.41
N VAL A 56 2.81 68.47 18.14
CA VAL A 56 1.87 69.17 17.27
C VAL A 56 0.61 68.34 17.13
N ALA A 57 -0.47 68.76 17.81
CA ALA A 57 -1.80 68.13 17.78
C ALA A 57 -1.78 66.59 17.95
N ALA A 58 -0.87 66.09 18.78
CA ALA A 58 -0.68 64.68 19.08
C ALA A 58 -0.26 64.51 20.54
N SER A 59 -0.44 63.30 21.07
CA SER A 59 0.06 62.88 22.37
C SER A 59 0.95 61.64 22.21
N PHE A 60 2.04 61.59 22.96
CA PHE A 60 2.87 60.39 23.04
C PHE A 60 2.20 59.36 23.97
N GLN A 61 2.12 58.12 23.49
CA GLN A 61 1.59 56.99 24.24
C GLN A 61 2.63 55.87 24.24
N ALA A 62 3.16 55.56 25.43
CA ALA A 62 4.16 54.51 25.62
C ALA A 62 3.57 53.11 25.34
N PHE A 63 4.39 52.22 24.77
CA PHE A 63 4.01 50.83 24.57
C PHE A 63 4.15 50.01 25.86
N GLY A 64 3.45 48.89 25.93
CA GLY A 64 3.54 47.94 27.05
C GLY A 64 4.97 47.47 27.29
N GLY A 65 5.46 47.62 28.52
CA GLY A 65 6.82 47.20 28.91
C GLY A 65 7.95 48.16 28.51
N SER A 66 7.64 49.25 27.79
CA SER A 66 8.59 50.31 27.50
C SER A 66 8.84 51.19 28.75
N LYS A 67 9.97 51.91 28.74
CA LYS A 67 10.28 52.95 29.73
C LYS A 67 9.32 54.12 29.57
N LEU A 68 8.44 54.32 30.56
CA LEU A 68 7.30 55.25 30.49
C LEU A 68 7.72 56.72 30.34
N ASP A 69 8.86 57.10 30.88
CA ASP A 69 9.44 58.45 30.82
C ASP A 69 10.58 58.58 29.81
N ALA A 70 10.69 57.63 28.87
CA ALA A 70 11.77 57.61 27.87
C ALA A 70 11.80 58.87 26.99
N VAL A 71 10.65 59.51 26.78
CA VAL A 71 10.49 60.61 25.84
C VAL A 71 10.41 61.95 26.56
N GLN A 72 11.29 62.88 26.21
CA GLN A 72 11.40 64.22 26.79
C GLN A 72 11.66 65.26 25.70
N ILE A 73 11.36 66.52 25.98
CA ILE A 73 11.74 67.65 25.11
C ILE A 73 13.10 68.17 25.60
N ASP A 74 14.10 68.22 24.71
CA ASP A 74 15.46 68.64 25.01
C ASP A 74 15.80 69.96 24.32
N PRO A 75 15.96 71.07 25.07
CA PRO A 75 16.29 72.36 24.49
C PRO A 75 17.78 72.49 24.13
N GLU A 76 18.65 71.60 24.60
CA GLU A 76 20.11 71.72 24.43
C GLU A 76 20.59 71.04 23.14
N THR A 77 20.20 69.78 22.92
CA THR A 77 20.64 69.01 21.75
C THR A 77 19.55 68.99 20.68
N ARG A 78 19.61 69.97 19.76
CA ARG A 78 18.61 70.17 18.69
C ARG A 78 19.26 70.45 17.32
N LEU A 79 18.50 70.30 16.24
CA LEU A 79 18.92 70.68 14.89
C LEU A 79 18.38 72.06 14.52
N ARG A 80 17.08 72.29 14.70
CA ARG A 80 16.40 73.55 14.37
C ARG A 80 15.54 74.03 15.54
N GLY A 81 15.10 75.27 15.46
CA GLY A 81 14.23 75.86 16.48
C GLY A 81 14.86 75.94 17.89
N SER A 82 14.01 75.66 18.86
CA SER A 82 14.21 75.79 20.31
C SER A 82 14.37 74.46 21.05
N ALA A 83 13.92 73.33 20.50
CA ALA A 83 14.10 72.01 21.13
C ALA A 83 14.01 70.84 20.14
N ALA A 84 14.50 69.66 20.55
CA ALA A 84 14.31 68.39 19.87
C ALA A 84 13.62 67.36 20.78
N LEU A 85 13.13 66.28 20.20
CA LEU A 85 12.58 65.14 20.92
C LEU A 85 13.71 64.22 21.35
N LYS A 86 13.95 64.11 22.66
CA LYS A 86 14.93 63.20 23.25
C LYS A 86 14.26 61.89 23.66
N VAL A 87 14.89 60.79 23.29
CA VAL A 87 14.50 59.42 23.65
C VAL A 87 15.65 58.78 24.42
N THR A 88 15.38 58.38 25.65
CA THR A 88 16.33 57.67 26.52
C THR A 88 16.08 56.17 26.42
N VAL A 89 16.99 55.47 25.74
CA VAL A 89 16.97 54.02 25.60
C VAL A 89 17.57 53.39 26.86
N PRO A 90 16.83 52.56 27.61
CA PRO A 90 17.32 51.95 28.83
C PRO A 90 18.41 50.90 28.55
N ALA A 91 19.28 50.66 29.54
CA ALA A 91 20.19 49.51 29.52
C ALA A 91 19.42 48.22 29.88
N PRO A 92 19.95 47.02 29.53
CA PRO A 92 19.32 45.76 29.92
C PRO A 92 19.10 45.67 31.42
N GLY A 93 17.88 45.31 31.83
CA GLY A 93 17.51 45.17 33.25
C GLY A 93 17.09 46.45 33.96
N ASP A 94 16.90 47.58 33.26
CA ASP A 94 16.30 48.78 33.85
C ASP A 94 14.88 48.49 34.37
N ALA A 95 14.66 48.74 35.67
CA ALA A 95 13.39 48.46 36.34
C ALA A 95 12.22 49.31 35.85
N SER A 96 12.48 50.40 35.13
CA SER A 96 11.46 51.30 34.59
C SER A 96 10.94 50.91 33.19
N GLY A 97 11.56 49.92 32.54
CA GLY A 97 11.15 49.38 31.24
C GLY A 97 12.34 48.81 30.46
N GLY A 98 12.10 47.76 29.67
CA GLY A 98 13.17 47.02 28.99
C GLY A 98 13.67 47.65 27.68
N TYR A 99 12.95 48.65 27.16
CA TYR A 99 13.22 49.33 25.89
C TYR A 99 12.54 50.71 25.89
N ALA A 100 12.86 51.59 24.94
CA ALA A 100 12.14 52.85 24.71
C ALA A 100 11.20 52.70 23.51
N GLY A 101 9.92 52.99 23.66
CA GLY A 101 9.00 52.87 22.53
C GLY A 101 7.59 53.38 22.80
N GLY A 102 6.94 53.84 21.74
CA GLY A 102 5.58 54.35 21.80
C GLY A 102 5.16 55.00 20.49
N ALA A 103 3.92 55.47 20.48
CA ALA A 103 3.31 56.14 19.34
C ALA A 103 2.87 57.56 19.67
N PHE A 104 3.10 58.48 18.74
CA PHE A 104 2.47 59.79 18.69
C PHE A 104 1.12 59.65 18.01
N VAL A 105 0.07 59.80 18.79
CA VAL A 105 -1.30 59.64 18.34
C VAL A 105 -1.94 61.01 18.18
N ALA A 106 -2.43 61.31 16.98
CA ALA A 106 -3.12 62.56 16.69
C ALA A 106 -4.41 62.68 17.53
N ASN A 107 -4.63 63.87 18.09
CA ASN A 107 -5.81 64.18 18.91
C ASN A 107 -7.11 64.04 18.11
N VAL A 108 -7.03 64.39 16.82
CA VAL A 108 -8.05 64.18 15.79
C VAL A 108 -7.35 63.51 14.61
N ALA A 109 -8.02 62.57 13.95
CA ALA A 109 -7.48 61.92 12.76
C ALA A 109 -7.15 62.94 11.66
N ARG A 110 -6.12 62.65 10.87
CA ARG A 110 -5.60 63.53 9.82
C ARG A 110 -5.83 62.94 8.43
N ASP A 111 -6.05 63.83 7.46
CA ASP A 111 -5.95 63.47 6.05
C ASP A 111 -4.49 63.64 5.61
N LEU A 112 -3.83 62.53 5.34
CA LEU A 112 -2.44 62.46 4.91
C LEU A 112 -2.30 62.08 3.44
N THR A 113 -3.40 62.08 2.67
CA THR A 113 -3.42 61.63 1.27
C THR A 113 -2.54 62.49 0.34
N GLY A 114 -2.24 63.74 0.73
CA GLY A 114 -1.39 64.66 -0.03
C GLY A 114 0.12 64.44 0.11
N TYR A 115 0.57 63.53 0.98
CA TYR A 115 1.99 63.29 1.28
C TYR A 115 2.47 61.96 0.69
N ASN A 116 3.79 61.80 0.48
CA ASN A 116 4.38 60.53 0.04
C ASN A 116 5.43 59.97 1.00
N ALA A 117 5.79 60.70 2.07
CA ALA A 117 6.73 60.25 3.07
C ALA A 117 6.48 60.90 4.44
N LEU A 118 6.78 60.14 5.49
CA LEU A 118 7.13 60.66 6.80
C LEU A 118 8.63 60.96 6.79
N THR A 119 9.02 62.14 7.25
CA THR A 119 10.41 62.56 7.34
C THR A 119 10.74 63.08 8.72
N PHE A 120 12.00 62.92 9.10
CA PHE A 120 12.53 63.44 10.35
C PHE A 120 14.04 63.54 10.26
N TRP A 121 14.63 64.42 11.07
CA TRP A 121 16.05 64.39 11.35
C TRP A 121 16.29 63.57 12.61
N ALA A 122 17.32 62.73 12.62
CA ALA A 122 17.71 62.03 13.83
C ALA A 122 19.22 61.86 13.98
N LYS A 123 19.66 61.71 15.23
CA LYS A 123 21.01 61.27 15.60
C LYS A 123 20.99 60.48 16.91
N GLY A 124 21.95 59.59 17.09
CA GLY A 124 22.23 58.92 18.35
C GLY A 124 23.39 59.58 19.12
N SER A 125 23.48 59.33 20.43
CA SER A 125 24.67 59.61 21.24
C SER A 125 25.83 58.69 20.85
N ILE A 126 25.50 57.53 20.28
CA ILE A 126 26.39 56.58 19.62
C ILE A 126 25.83 56.26 18.22
N ALA A 127 26.62 55.63 17.38
CA ALA A 127 26.08 54.95 16.20
C ALA A 127 25.40 53.65 16.65
N GLY A 128 24.19 53.40 16.15
CA GLY A 128 23.34 52.27 16.51
C GLY A 128 22.23 52.13 15.47
N LYS A 129 21.24 51.28 15.73
CA LYS A 129 20.04 51.14 14.91
C LYS A 129 18.83 51.61 15.69
N ILE A 130 17.74 51.92 15.00
CA ILE A 130 16.41 51.95 15.62
C ILE A 130 15.73 50.67 15.17
N ASP A 131 15.36 49.79 16.11
CA ASP A 131 14.77 48.48 15.85
C ASP A 131 13.55 48.62 14.95
N VAL A 132 12.63 49.54 15.26
CA VAL A 132 11.48 49.86 14.40
C VAL A 132 11.14 51.35 14.48
N VAL A 133 10.86 51.97 13.32
CA VAL A 133 10.31 53.32 13.23
C VAL A 133 9.33 53.44 12.07
N GLY A 134 8.24 54.19 12.24
CA GLY A 134 7.20 54.25 11.22
C GLY A 134 6.03 55.17 11.51
N LEU A 135 4.94 54.94 10.79
CA LEU A 135 3.65 55.63 10.90
C LEU A 135 2.49 54.63 10.97
N GLY A 136 1.29 55.14 11.26
CA GLY A 136 0.03 54.39 11.19
C GLY A 136 -0.28 53.54 12.41
N ASN A 137 0.58 53.53 13.44
CA ASN A 137 0.28 52.89 14.72
C ASN A 137 -0.34 53.92 15.67
N ASP A 138 -1.61 53.74 16.00
CA ASP A 138 -2.38 54.63 16.88
C ASP A 138 -2.52 54.09 18.31
N ASN A 139 -1.75 53.04 18.64
CA ASN A 139 -1.72 52.36 19.94
C ASN A 139 -3.09 51.84 20.42
N SER A 140 -4.04 51.62 19.50
CA SER A 140 -5.37 51.09 19.82
C SER A 140 -5.45 49.57 19.84
N GLY A 141 -4.45 48.88 19.29
CA GLY A 141 -4.50 47.46 18.96
C GLY A 141 -5.29 47.15 17.68
N THR A 142 -5.84 48.16 17.00
CA THR A 142 -6.69 48.02 15.80
C THR A 142 -6.20 48.85 14.60
N SER A 143 -4.96 49.32 14.64
CA SER A 143 -4.34 50.12 13.59
C SER A 143 -4.37 49.40 12.23
N GLN A 144 -4.86 50.07 11.19
CA GLN A 144 -5.09 49.45 9.88
C GLN A 144 -3.93 49.65 8.90
N PHE A 145 -3.25 50.80 8.96
CA PHE A 145 -2.30 51.24 7.93
C PHE A 145 -0.89 51.47 8.50
N THR A 146 -0.43 50.56 9.36
CA THR A 146 0.95 50.60 9.86
C THR A 146 1.95 50.45 8.71
N ALA A 147 2.99 51.28 8.71
CA ALA A 147 4.09 51.23 7.76
C ALA A 147 5.39 51.55 8.49
N GLN A 148 6.36 50.65 8.42
CA GLN A 148 7.56 50.71 9.27
C GLN A 148 8.83 50.27 8.55
N VAL A 149 9.97 50.76 9.03
CA VAL A 149 11.30 50.29 8.65
C VAL A 149 11.94 49.66 9.88
N ALA A 150 12.45 48.44 9.70
CA ALA A 150 13.20 47.73 10.73
C ALA A 150 14.70 48.04 10.64
N GLY A 151 15.36 48.18 11.80
CA GLY A 151 16.82 48.33 11.89
C GLY A 151 17.37 49.59 11.21
N LEU A 152 16.69 50.74 11.36
CA LEU A 152 17.11 51.99 10.73
C LEU A 152 18.47 52.45 11.29
N GLN A 153 19.49 52.50 10.45
CA GLN A 153 20.85 52.86 10.88
C GLN A 153 20.93 54.35 11.30
N LEU A 154 21.24 54.59 12.57
CA LEU A 154 21.53 55.90 13.14
C LEU A 154 23.01 56.26 13.03
N THR A 155 23.26 57.57 12.98
CA THR A 155 24.59 58.20 13.02
C THR A 155 24.69 59.15 14.20
N THR A 156 25.91 59.52 14.60
CA THR A 156 26.14 60.54 15.64
C THR A 156 25.99 61.98 15.14
N ALA A 157 26.02 62.18 13.82
CA ALA A 157 25.64 63.43 13.16
C ALA A 157 24.14 63.42 12.81
N TRP A 158 23.51 64.60 12.80
CA TRP A 158 22.14 64.76 12.32
C TRP A 158 22.03 64.33 10.86
N LYS A 159 21.10 63.42 10.59
CA LYS A 159 20.78 62.95 9.23
C LYS A 159 19.27 62.99 9.03
N LYS A 160 18.84 63.41 7.83
CA LYS A 160 17.43 63.33 7.44
C LYS A 160 17.12 61.90 7.01
N TYR A 161 16.05 61.36 7.55
CA TYR A 161 15.48 60.07 7.17
C TYR A 161 14.13 60.30 6.48
N VAL A 162 13.83 59.42 5.54
CA VAL A 162 12.62 59.46 4.74
C VAL A 162 12.04 58.06 4.79
N ILE A 163 10.85 57.95 5.37
CA ILE A 163 10.06 56.72 5.44
C ILE A 163 8.91 56.88 4.43
N PRO A 164 9.01 56.23 3.25
CA PRO A 164 7.97 56.31 2.23
C PRO A 164 6.62 55.81 2.76
N ILE A 165 5.54 56.47 2.35
CA ILE A 165 4.17 56.00 2.60
C ILE A 165 3.82 54.98 1.50
N PRO A 166 3.46 53.73 1.83
CA PRO A 166 3.18 52.69 0.85
C PRO A 166 2.14 53.11 -0.20
N LEU A 167 0.98 53.61 0.24
CA LEU A 167 -0.04 54.16 -0.64
C LEU A 167 -0.84 55.25 0.10
N ALA A 168 -0.51 56.51 -0.17
CA ALA A 168 -1.04 57.65 0.57
C ALA A 168 -2.56 57.82 0.48
N SER A 169 -3.18 57.40 -0.64
CA SER A 169 -4.64 57.45 -0.80
C SER A 169 -5.42 56.59 0.20
N LYS A 170 -4.74 55.77 1.00
CA LYS A 170 -5.35 55.02 2.12
C LYS A 170 -5.46 55.82 3.42
N LEU A 171 -4.75 56.95 3.53
CA LEU A 171 -4.59 57.69 4.79
C LEU A 171 -5.51 58.91 4.91
N GLU A 172 -6.79 58.75 4.57
CA GLU A 172 -7.80 59.83 4.67
C GLU A 172 -8.15 60.19 6.12
N ARG A 173 -7.95 59.26 7.06
CA ARG A 173 -8.32 59.38 8.47
C ARG A 173 -7.32 58.66 9.38
N GLU A 174 -6.06 59.05 9.31
CA GLU A 174 -4.98 58.41 10.08
C GLU A 174 -4.77 59.08 11.45
N ARG A 175 -4.60 58.27 12.50
CA ARG A 175 -4.32 58.77 13.86
C ARG A 175 -2.91 58.47 14.33
N GLY A 176 -2.30 57.37 13.89
CA GLY A 176 -0.92 57.02 14.20
C GLY A 176 0.06 57.88 13.39
N ALA A 177 0.56 58.95 13.99
CA ALA A 177 1.35 59.94 13.27
C ALA A 177 2.84 59.59 13.18
N PHE A 178 3.40 59.00 14.24
CA PHE A 178 4.79 58.56 14.29
C PHE A 178 4.93 57.53 15.39
N PHE A 179 5.72 56.47 15.21
CA PHE A 179 6.05 55.56 16.29
C PHE A 179 7.47 55.04 16.15
N PHE A 180 8.03 54.60 17.26
CA PHE A 180 9.31 53.91 17.30
C PHE A 180 9.35 52.90 18.45
N ALA A 181 10.26 51.93 18.35
CA ALA A 181 10.67 51.07 19.44
C ALA A 181 12.17 50.79 19.30
N GLU A 182 12.88 50.82 20.42
CA GLU A 182 14.34 50.65 20.44
C GLU A 182 14.84 50.04 21.76
N GLY A 183 15.63 48.97 21.64
CA GLY A 183 16.37 48.34 22.73
C GLY A 183 17.81 48.84 22.90
N ALA A 184 18.51 48.32 23.91
CA ALA A 184 19.91 48.67 24.17
C ALA A 184 20.87 48.16 23.07
N GLU A 185 21.89 48.94 22.75
CA GLU A 185 22.94 48.56 21.78
C GLU A 185 24.16 48.00 22.51
N ASN A 186 24.61 46.80 22.14
CA ASN A 186 25.74 46.10 22.78
C ASN A 186 25.63 46.01 24.33
N GLY A 187 24.40 45.89 24.84
CA GLY A 187 24.13 45.83 26.28
C GLY A 187 24.22 47.18 27.01
N ALA A 188 24.28 48.31 26.29
CA ALA A 188 24.29 49.64 26.86
C ALA A 188 23.10 50.47 26.37
N GLY A 189 22.46 51.19 27.29
CA GLY A 189 21.48 52.22 26.96
C GLY A 189 22.15 53.43 26.30
N TYR A 190 21.38 54.19 25.54
CA TYR A 190 21.89 55.37 24.84
C TYR A 190 20.77 56.39 24.61
N THR A 191 21.08 57.52 23.97
CA THR A 191 20.09 58.57 23.68
C THR A 191 19.93 58.76 22.18
N ILE A 192 18.68 58.86 21.73
CA ILE A 192 18.32 59.26 20.38
C ILE A 192 17.68 60.65 20.45
N TRP A 193 18.00 61.51 19.50
CA TRP A 193 17.27 62.75 19.28
C TRP A 193 16.59 62.73 17.92
N PHE A 194 15.33 63.12 17.88
CA PHE A 194 14.56 63.39 16.67
C PHE A 194 14.22 64.87 16.60
N ASP A 195 14.22 65.43 15.40
CA ASP A 195 13.84 66.82 15.16
C ASP A 195 13.08 66.92 13.83
N GLU A 196 12.17 67.88 13.70
CA GLU A 196 11.35 68.13 12.50
C GLU A 196 10.64 66.85 11.99
N ILE A 197 9.88 66.16 12.85
CA ILE A 197 9.09 64.99 12.47
C ILE A 197 7.82 65.48 11.74
N GLN A 198 7.74 65.23 10.44
CA GLN A 198 6.67 65.74 9.60
C GLN A 198 6.41 64.91 8.35
N TYR A 199 5.19 65.00 7.84
CA TYR A 199 4.82 64.47 6.53
C TYR A 199 5.18 65.46 5.41
N GLU A 200 5.80 64.94 4.35
CA GLU A 200 6.26 65.73 3.19
C GLU A 200 5.89 65.05 1.87
N ASN A 201 5.92 65.84 0.80
CA ASN A 201 6.00 65.32 -0.56
C ASN A 201 7.46 65.42 -1.02
N VAL A 202 8.17 64.31 -0.93
CA VAL A 202 9.59 64.19 -1.24
C VAL A 202 9.76 63.73 -2.68
N ALA A 203 10.26 64.61 -3.55
CA ALA A 203 10.38 64.35 -4.99
C ALA A 203 11.29 63.16 -5.35
N THR A 204 12.19 62.77 -4.44
CA THR A 204 13.11 61.65 -4.64
C THR A 204 12.52 60.29 -4.26
N VAL A 205 11.31 60.22 -3.68
CA VAL A 205 10.58 58.98 -3.40
C VAL A 205 9.80 58.55 -4.64
N ARG A 206 10.23 57.46 -5.27
CA ARG A 206 9.67 56.97 -6.53
C ARG A 206 9.83 55.46 -6.66
N ASN A 207 9.33 54.92 -7.78
CA ASN A 207 9.50 53.51 -8.17
C ASN A 207 9.06 52.54 -7.06
N ALA A 208 7.79 52.64 -6.63
CA ALA A 208 7.21 51.71 -5.67
C ALA A 208 7.21 50.28 -6.24
N ARG A 209 7.84 49.35 -5.52
CA ARG A 209 7.96 47.93 -5.85
C ARG A 209 7.30 47.11 -4.72
N PRO A 210 5.98 46.91 -4.79
CA PRO A 210 5.26 46.08 -3.83
C PRO A 210 5.64 44.60 -3.93
N ALA A 211 5.63 43.89 -2.80
CA ALA A 211 5.88 42.46 -2.72
C ALA A 211 5.04 41.81 -1.61
N ILE A 212 4.70 40.53 -1.82
CA ILE A 212 4.19 39.59 -0.82
C ILE A 212 5.05 38.32 -0.82
N ALA A 213 5.07 37.57 0.26
CA ALA A 213 5.81 36.31 0.29
C ALA A 213 5.19 35.28 -0.67
N SER A 214 6.02 34.59 -1.46
CA SER A 214 5.58 33.44 -2.24
C SER A 214 5.37 32.23 -1.34
N GLN A 215 4.18 31.65 -1.37
CA GLN A 215 3.80 30.50 -0.54
C GLN A 215 3.10 29.43 -1.37
N THR A 216 3.27 28.16 -0.99
CA THR A 216 2.44 27.05 -1.46
C THR A 216 1.72 26.45 -0.26
N LEU A 217 0.40 26.46 -0.31
CA LEU A 217 -0.47 25.98 0.75
C LEU A 217 -1.29 24.81 0.21
N ASN A 218 -1.30 23.69 0.94
CA ASN A 218 -2.08 22.51 0.60
C ASN A 218 -2.89 22.11 1.82
N ASP A 219 -4.21 22.22 1.78
CA ASP A 219 -5.05 21.96 2.95
C ASP A 219 -6.50 21.60 2.56
N GLU A 220 -7.37 21.43 3.53
CA GLU A 220 -8.78 21.13 3.31
C GLU A 220 -9.68 22.38 3.20
N VAL A 221 -10.88 22.16 2.68
CA VAL A 221 -11.96 23.16 2.71
C VAL A 221 -12.30 23.52 4.16
N GLY A 222 -12.35 24.82 4.46
CA GLY A 222 -12.56 25.36 5.80
C GLY A 222 -11.29 25.93 6.45
N ALA A 223 -10.11 25.59 5.94
CA ALA A 223 -8.85 26.16 6.41
C ALA A 223 -8.80 27.68 6.21
N SER A 224 -8.00 28.35 7.05
CA SER A 224 -7.79 29.80 6.98
C SER A 224 -6.32 30.14 7.15
N PHE A 225 -5.84 31.07 6.31
CA PHE A 225 -4.45 31.51 6.26
C PHE A 225 -4.36 33.03 6.26
N LYS A 226 -3.14 33.56 6.35
CA LYS A 226 -2.87 34.99 6.23
C LYS A 226 -1.73 35.23 5.26
N VAL A 227 -1.90 36.18 4.34
CA VAL A 227 -0.81 36.66 3.50
C VAL A 227 0.27 37.25 4.41
N SER A 228 1.51 36.80 4.24
CA SER A 228 2.67 37.29 4.98
C SER A 228 3.64 38.06 4.09
N GLY A 229 4.55 38.81 4.70
CA GLY A 229 5.66 39.47 4.00
C GLY A 229 5.23 40.62 3.10
N THR A 230 4.15 41.34 3.46
CA THR A 230 3.69 42.53 2.75
C THR A 230 4.70 43.66 2.91
N THR A 231 5.38 44.01 1.83
CA THR A 231 6.43 45.05 1.82
C THR A 231 6.32 45.92 0.58
N VAL A 232 6.84 47.14 0.66
CA VAL A 232 6.99 48.02 -0.50
C VAL A 232 8.38 48.64 -0.47
N THR A 233 9.17 48.39 -1.51
CA THR A 233 10.47 49.03 -1.70
C THR A 233 10.35 50.25 -2.60
N PHE A 234 10.93 51.36 -2.17
CA PHE A 234 11.00 52.60 -2.94
C PHE A 234 12.46 52.97 -3.24
N ASP A 235 12.69 53.59 -4.40
CA ASP A 235 13.91 54.37 -4.61
C ASP A 235 13.75 55.72 -3.88
N VAL A 236 14.67 56.01 -2.97
CA VAL A 236 14.75 57.27 -2.22
C VAL A 236 16.09 57.91 -2.51
N GLY A 237 16.14 58.73 -3.56
CA GLY A 237 17.35 59.48 -3.93
C GLY A 237 18.53 58.59 -4.38
N GLY A 238 18.24 57.44 -5.01
CA GLY A 238 19.23 56.49 -5.50
C GLY A 238 19.49 55.31 -4.56
N SER A 239 18.82 55.25 -3.40
CA SER A 239 18.95 54.18 -2.42
C SER A 239 17.61 53.52 -2.15
N ASP A 240 17.60 52.20 -2.03
CA ASP A 240 16.38 51.45 -1.74
C ASP A 240 16.00 51.54 -0.26
N VAL A 241 14.74 51.89 -0.01
CA VAL A 241 14.12 51.85 1.32
C VAL A 241 12.93 50.90 1.24
N THR A 242 13.01 49.79 1.99
CA THR A 242 11.93 48.81 2.11
C THR A 242 11.11 49.09 3.34
N VAL A 243 9.80 49.27 3.14
CA VAL A 243 8.83 49.50 4.20
C VAL A 243 8.01 48.22 4.38
N GLU A 244 7.98 47.70 5.59
CA GLU A 244 7.00 46.70 6.01
C GLU A 244 5.65 47.39 6.13
N ALA A 245 4.68 46.94 5.33
CA ALA A 245 3.40 47.61 5.18
C ALA A 245 2.28 46.68 5.63
N ALA A 246 1.31 47.22 6.35
CA ALA A 246 0.10 46.49 6.71
C ALA A 246 -0.61 45.95 5.44
N PRO A 247 -1.21 44.74 5.50
CA PRO A 247 -1.93 44.17 4.37
C PRO A 247 -3.01 45.09 3.77
N ALA A 248 -3.62 45.97 4.57
CA ALA A 248 -4.67 46.89 4.13
C ALA A 248 -4.21 47.94 3.09
N TYR A 249 -2.90 48.15 2.92
CA TYR A 249 -2.38 48.95 1.80
C TYR A 249 -2.58 48.26 0.44
N PHE A 250 -2.68 46.94 0.42
CA PHE A 250 -2.79 46.14 -0.78
C PHE A 250 -4.24 45.82 -1.12
N THR A 251 -4.48 45.52 -2.40
CA THR A 251 -5.71 44.87 -2.87
C THR A 251 -5.36 43.44 -3.23
N PHE A 252 -5.96 42.48 -2.53
CA PHE A 252 -5.77 41.07 -2.81
C PHE A 252 -6.82 40.56 -3.78
N LYS A 253 -6.43 39.60 -4.62
CA LYS A 253 -7.31 38.95 -5.58
C LYS A 253 -7.04 37.46 -5.60
N SER A 254 -8.10 36.67 -5.49
CA SER A 254 -8.08 35.23 -5.76
C SER A 254 -8.33 34.97 -7.24
N SER A 255 -7.56 34.06 -7.84
CA SER A 255 -7.82 33.59 -9.21
C SER A 255 -9.12 32.78 -9.32
N ASN A 256 -9.58 32.19 -8.20
CA ASN A 256 -10.76 31.38 -8.11
C ASN A 256 -11.45 31.54 -6.74
N GLU A 257 -12.48 32.39 -6.69
CA GLU A 257 -13.22 32.69 -5.45
C GLU A 257 -14.14 31.56 -4.96
N SER A 258 -14.39 30.53 -5.80
CA SER A 258 -15.07 29.31 -5.33
C SER A 258 -14.14 28.38 -4.55
N VAL A 259 -12.82 28.62 -4.60
CA VAL A 259 -11.81 27.87 -3.86
C VAL A 259 -11.29 28.69 -2.68
N ALA A 260 -10.91 29.94 -2.91
CA ALA A 260 -10.33 30.81 -1.88
C ALA A 260 -10.92 32.22 -1.95
N LYS A 261 -11.38 32.74 -0.81
CA LYS A 261 -11.75 34.15 -0.65
C LYS A 261 -10.66 34.86 0.15
N VAL A 262 -10.33 36.09 -0.23
CA VAL A 262 -9.32 36.88 0.46
C VAL A 262 -9.90 38.22 0.91
N ALA A 263 -9.71 38.54 2.19
CA ALA A 263 -10.16 39.80 2.79
C ALA A 263 -9.09 40.89 2.68
N ALA A 264 -9.48 42.14 2.93
CA ALA A 264 -8.61 43.30 2.84
C ALA A 264 -7.44 43.29 3.85
N ASP A 265 -7.58 42.58 4.96
CA ASP A 265 -6.53 42.39 5.96
C ASP A 265 -5.54 41.26 5.59
N GLY A 266 -5.67 40.68 4.40
CA GLY A 266 -4.85 39.58 3.90
C GLY A 266 -5.29 38.19 4.39
N SER A 267 -6.41 38.09 5.11
CA SER A 267 -6.95 36.78 5.54
C SER A 267 -7.51 36.01 4.35
N ILE A 268 -7.05 34.77 4.16
CA ILE A 268 -7.49 33.84 3.11
C ILE A 268 -8.37 32.78 3.75
N GLN A 269 -9.59 32.62 3.26
CA GLN A 269 -10.51 31.55 3.64
C GLN A 269 -10.65 30.54 2.51
N VAL A 270 -10.41 29.25 2.79
CA VAL A 270 -10.63 28.16 1.84
C VAL A 270 -12.09 27.73 1.88
N VAL A 271 -12.83 27.95 0.79
CA VAL A 271 -14.28 27.76 0.72
C VAL A 271 -14.74 26.64 -0.21
N GLY A 272 -13.83 26.07 -0.99
CA GLY A 272 -14.14 24.94 -1.88
C GLY A 272 -12.88 24.22 -2.36
N ALA A 273 -13.07 22.99 -2.85
CA ALA A 273 -11.98 22.17 -3.37
C ALA A 273 -11.53 22.68 -4.75
N GLY A 274 -10.25 22.51 -5.06
CA GLY A 274 -9.62 22.96 -6.30
C GLY A 274 -8.34 23.75 -6.03
N THR A 275 -7.88 24.51 -7.03
CA THR A 275 -6.70 25.36 -6.90
C THR A 275 -7.06 26.84 -7.04
N SER A 276 -6.31 27.70 -6.36
CA SER A 276 -6.35 29.15 -6.56
C SER A 276 -5.01 29.79 -6.26
N THR A 277 -4.66 30.84 -7.00
CA THR A 277 -3.56 31.73 -6.67
C THR A 277 -4.12 33.04 -6.11
N VAL A 278 -3.64 33.45 -4.94
CA VAL A 278 -3.89 34.78 -4.37
C VAL A 278 -2.72 35.70 -4.72
N SER A 279 -3.03 36.78 -5.44
CA SER A 279 -2.10 37.85 -5.85
C SER A 279 -2.46 39.17 -5.16
N ALA A 280 -1.54 40.14 -5.14
CA ALA A 280 -1.77 41.45 -4.57
C ALA A 280 -1.39 42.59 -5.54
N THR A 281 -2.04 43.75 -5.40
CA THR A 281 -1.62 45.00 -6.02
C THR A 281 -1.52 46.12 -4.97
N LEU A 282 -0.63 47.07 -5.19
CA LEU A 282 -0.56 48.34 -4.45
C LEU A 282 -1.04 49.45 -5.39
N GLY A 283 -2.29 49.88 -5.21
CA GLY A 283 -2.98 50.69 -6.22
C GLY A 283 -3.01 49.95 -7.57
N ALA A 284 -2.44 50.56 -8.61
CA ALA A 284 -2.35 49.96 -9.94
C ALA A 284 -1.10 49.06 -10.15
N THR A 285 -0.14 49.06 -9.21
CA THR A 285 1.11 48.31 -9.36
C THR A 285 0.95 46.89 -8.84
N THR A 286 1.28 45.88 -9.65
CA THR A 286 1.24 44.48 -9.22
C THR A 286 2.37 44.18 -8.24
N ALA A 287 2.07 43.50 -7.14
CA ALA A 287 3.07 43.02 -6.20
C ALA A 287 3.79 41.79 -6.76
N SER A 288 5.10 41.69 -6.49
CA SER A 288 5.81 40.42 -6.72
C SER A 288 5.40 39.38 -5.67
N GLY A 289 5.50 38.10 -6.04
CA GLY A 289 5.09 36.98 -5.20
C GLY A 289 3.59 36.65 -5.26
N SER A 290 3.23 35.49 -4.73
CA SER A 290 1.85 34.99 -4.71
C SER A 290 1.67 33.84 -3.74
N VAL A 291 0.44 33.63 -3.25
CA VAL A 291 0.09 32.43 -2.50
C VAL A 291 -0.60 31.45 -3.44
N ALA A 292 0.05 30.33 -3.76
CA ALA A 292 -0.58 29.22 -4.47
C ALA A 292 -1.27 28.30 -3.45
N LEU A 293 -2.55 28.03 -3.66
CA LEU A 293 -3.37 27.18 -2.81
C LEU A 293 -3.91 25.99 -3.61
N THR A 294 -3.76 24.80 -3.04
CA THR A 294 -4.52 23.60 -3.41
C THR A 294 -5.39 23.20 -2.23
N ALA A 295 -6.69 23.05 -2.48
CA ALA A 295 -7.68 22.70 -1.49
C ALA A 295 -8.43 21.42 -1.89
N ALA A 296 -8.81 20.62 -0.90
CA ALA A 296 -9.66 19.46 -1.14
C ALA A 296 -10.74 19.31 -0.08
N ALA A 297 -11.83 18.63 -0.42
CA ALA A 297 -12.91 18.37 0.53
C ALA A 297 -12.45 17.34 1.58
N PRO A 298 -12.85 17.47 2.86
CA PRO A 298 -12.61 16.44 3.87
C PRO A 298 -13.27 15.10 3.50
N PRO A 299 -12.85 13.97 4.10
CA PRO A 299 -13.49 12.69 3.85
C PRO A 299 -14.96 12.74 4.29
N THR A 300 -15.84 12.15 3.47
CA THR A 300 -17.28 12.07 3.75
C THR A 300 -17.73 10.65 4.10
N ALA A 301 -17.05 9.64 3.56
CA ALA A 301 -17.23 8.24 3.91
C ALA A 301 -16.31 7.85 5.06
N ALA A 302 -16.80 6.99 5.97
CA ALA A 302 -16.01 6.40 7.05
C ALA A 302 -14.81 5.59 6.51
N ALA A 303 -13.82 5.36 7.36
CA ALA A 303 -12.75 4.41 7.05
C ALA A 303 -13.32 2.97 6.95
N PRO A 304 -12.67 2.06 6.20
CA PRO A 304 -13.10 0.67 6.11
C PRO A 304 -13.20 0.01 7.50
N THR A 305 -14.29 -0.71 7.77
CA THR A 305 -14.42 -1.43 9.06
C THR A 305 -13.46 -2.63 9.11
N PRO A 306 -12.59 -2.73 10.14
CA PRO A 306 -11.70 -3.87 10.28
C PRO A 306 -12.46 -5.21 10.45
N THR A 307 -11.95 -6.28 9.82
CA THR A 307 -12.56 -7.62 9.86
C THR A 307 -11.65 -8.69 10.47
N ARG A 308 -10.56 -8.30 11.12
CA ARG A 308 -9.61 -9.24 11.73
C ARG A 308 -10.23 -9.87 12.98
N PRO A 309 -9.93 -11.13 13.31
CA PRO A 309 -10.37 -11.71 14.58
C PRO A 309 -9.82 -10.90 15.77
N ALA A 310 -10.69 -10.48 16.69
CA ALA A 310 -10.30 -9.64 17.82
C ALA A 310 -9.20 -10.26 18.71
N ALA A 311 -9.08 -11.60 18.73
CA ALA A 311 -8.05 -12.31 19.47
C ALA A 311 -6.62 -12.06 18.93
N ASP A 312 -6.50 -11.65 17.67
CA ASP A 312 -5.23 -11.41 16.98
C ASP A 312 -4.87 -9.92 16.90
N VAL A 313 -5.68 -9.04 17.49
CA VAL A 313 -5.59 -7.58 17.38
C VAL A 313 -5.29 -6.95 18.74
N ILE A 314 -4.40 -5.97 18.74
CA ILE A 314 -4.18 -5.03 19.85
C ILE A 314 -4.50 -3.62 19.32
N SER A 315 -5.71 -3.14 19.62
CA SER A 315 -6.22 -1.86 19.10
C SER A 315 -5.79 -0.68 19.96
N LEU A 316 -5.30 0.40 19.34
CA LEU A 316 -5.12 1.70 19.99
C LEU A 316 -6.33 2.61 19.74
N PHE A 317 -6.89 2.56 18.53
CA PHE A 317 -8.08 3.30 18.14
C PHE A 317 -8.84 2.58 17.05
N SER A 318 -10.04 2.12 17.35
CA SER A 318 -11.00 1.58 16.39
C SER A 318 -12.37 1.47 17.05
N ASP A 319 -13.43 1.67 16.28
CA ASP A 319 -14.80 1.37 16.72
C ASP A 319 -15.11 -0.14 16.67
N ALA A 320 -14.30 -0.95 15.98
CA ALA A 320 -14.53 -2.39 15.79
C ALA A 320 -13.95 -3.27 16.90
N TYR A 321 -13.02 -2.75 17.71
CA TYR A 321 -12.30 -3.52 18.73
C TYR A 321 -12.25 -2.80 20.08
N PRO A 322 -12.12 -3.53 21.20
CA PRO A 322 -11.73 -2.93 22.47
C PRO A 322 -10.35 -2.28 22.36
N ASN A 323 -10.26 -1.00 22.69
CA ASN A 323 -9.01 -0.24 22.62
C ASN A 323 -8.18 -0.41 23.90
N ALA A 324 -6.87 -0.58 23.73
CA ALA A 324 -5.88 -0.43 24.76
C ALA A 324 -5.86 1.01 25.27
N GLN A 325 -5.30 1.22 26.46
CA GLN A 325 -5.20 2.54 27.05
C GLN A 325 -4.17 3.37 26.28
N VAL A 326 -4.60 4.53 25.80
CA VAL A 326 -3.75 5.58 25.22
C VAL A 326 -3.87 6.80 26.12
N ASP A 327 -2.74 7.34 26.57
CA ASP A 327 -2.68 8.47 27.49
C ASP A 327 -3.01 9.79 26.79
N THR A 328 -2.46 9.97 25.59
CA THR A 328 -2.80 11.11 24.72
C THR A 328 -2.59 10.79 23.25
N TRP A 329 -3.39 11.44 22.40
CA TRP A 329 -3.25 11.43 20.93
C TRP A 329 -2.50 12.66 20.40
N SER A 330 -2.12 13.58 21.29
CA SER A 330 -1.28 14.74 21.00
C SER A 330 -0.52 15.11 22.28
N ALA A 331 0.79 14.85 22.25
CA ALA A 331 1.67 15.07 23.39
C ALA A 331 2.08 16.55 23.48
N SER A 332 2.40 17.03 24.68
CA SER A 332 2.73 18.45 24.91
C SER A 332 3.97 18.96 24.17
N TRP A 333 4.81 18.05 23.67
CA TRP A 333 6.02 18.31 22.90
C TRP A 333 5.79 18.24 21.38
N ASP A 334 4.58 17.92 20.94
CA ASP A 334 4.23 17.82 19.54
C ASP A 334 3.95 19.19 18.88
N VAL A 335 3.81 19.18 17.56
CA VAL A 335 3.44 20.36 16.77
C VAL A 335 2.33 19.94 15.82
N ALA A 336 1.15 19.75 16.40
CA ALA A 336 -0.11 19.49 15.69
C ALA A 336 -1.31 19.86 16.58
N ASP A 337 -2.43 20.22 15.95
CA ASP A 337 -3.73 20.24 16.63
C ASP A 337 -4.43 18.89 16.35
N VAL A 338 -5.03 18.26 17.37
CA VAL A 338 -5.84 17.04 17.22
C VAL A 338 -7.29 17.27 17.63
N ALA A 339 -8.23 16.70 16.87
CA ALA A 339 -9.65 16.71 17.19
C ALA A 339 -10.30 15.35 16.91
N ASP A 340 -11.25 14.97 17.76
CA ASP A 340 -12.18 13.88 17.48
C ASP A 340 -13.28 14.36 16.54
N VAL A 341 -13.44 13.67 15.42
CA VAL A 341 -14.44 13.99 14.40
C VAL A 341 -15.28 12.77 14.09
N GLN A 342 -16.46 13.01 13.51
CA GLN A 342 -17.33 11.96 12.97
C GLN A 342 -17.29 12.02 11.45
N VAL A 343 -16.84 10.95 10.81
CA VAL A 343 -16.77 10.82 9.36
C VAL A 343 -17.66 9.66 8.95
N GLY A 344 -18.71 9.92 8.16
CA GLY A 344 -19.67 8.88 7.79
C GLY A 344 -20.37 8.19 8.98
N GLY A 345 -20.38 8.82 10.16
CA GLY A 345 -20.93 8.25 11.40
C GLY A 345 -19.97 7.37 12.20
N ASN A 346 -18.69 7.30 11.83
CA ASN A 346 -17.63 6.61 12.57
C ASN A 346 -16.58 7.61 13.09
N ALA A 347 -15.97 7.30 14.23
CA ALA A 347 -15.03 8.19 14.89
C ALA A 347 -13.68 8.17 14.19
N ALA A 348 -13.10 9.35 13.95
CA ALA A 348 -11.74 9.48 13.43
C ALA A 348 -10.97 10.57 14.18
N LYS A 349 -9.65 10.45 14.21
CA LYS A 349 -8.73 11.50 14.64
C LYS A 349 -8.42 12.40 13.46
N LYS A 350 -8.65 13.70 13.61
CA LYS A 350 -8.20 14.71 12.65
C LYS A 350 -7.00 15.44 13.22
N TYR A 351 -5.90 15.42 12.50
CA TYR A 351 -4.74 16.26 12.77
C TYR A 351 -4.74 17.45 11.82
N SER A 352 -4.44 18.65 12.34
CA SER A 352 -4.27 19.87 11.55
C SER A 352 -3.02 20.63 12.02
N LYS A 353 -2.45 21.47 11.15
CA LYS A 353 -1.12 22.07 11.37
C LYS A 353 -0.04 21.03 11.70
N LEU A 354 -0.19 19.82 11.16
CA LEU A 354 0.68 18.70 11.45
C LEU A 354 2.10 18.98 10.92
N SER A 355 3.03 19.18 11.84
CA SER A 355 4.46 18.97 11.60
C SER A 355 4.84 17.58 12.09
N TYR A 356 4.51 17.26 13.35
CA TYR A 356 4.56 15.92 13.92
C TYR A 356 3.62 15.84 15.13
N ALA A 357 2.99 14.69 15.33
CA ALA A 357 2.07 14.42 16.44
C ALA A 357 2.57 13.24 17.28
N GLY A 358 2.60 13.43 18.60
CA GLY A 358 3.02 12.43 19.57
C GLY A 358 1.82 11.70 20.16
N ILE A 359 1.78 10.38 20.04
CA ILE A 359 0.75 9.51 20.61
C ILE A 359 1.43 8.68 21.70
N GLU A 360 1.00 8.85 22.94
CA GLU A 360 1.65 8.24 24.11
C GLU A 360 0.72 7.24 24.79
N PHE A 361 1.29 6.10 25.15
CA PHE A 361 0.68 5.01 25.93
C PHE A 361 1.75 4.50 26.91
N THR A 362 2.34 5.45 27.63
CA THR A 362 3.47 5.25 28.54
C THR A 362 3.03 4.74 29.90
N SER A 363 1.81 5.05 30.35
CA SER A 363 1.25 4.54 31.60
C SER A 363 0.91 3.05 31.53
N LYS A 364 0.63 2.56 30.31
CA LYS A 364 0.40 1.15 30.01
C LYS A 364 0.93 0.82 28.62
N THR A 365 2.19 0.41 28.58
CA THR A 365 2.86 0.03 27.34
C THR A 365 2.17 -1.15 26.65
N VAL A 366 2.34 -1.22 25.33
CA VAL A 366 1.77 -2.25 24.47
C VAL A 366 2.81 -3.32 24.18
N ASN A 367 2.45 -4.56 24.50
CA ASN A 367 3.22 -5.73 24.10
C ASN A 367 2.76 -6.23 22.72
N ALA A 368 3.46 -5.79 21.68
CA ALA A 368 3.27 -6.20 20.29
C ALA A 368 4.33 -7.23 19.84
N ALA A 369 4.93 -7.98 20.75
CA ALA A 369 6.02 -8.92 20.41
C ALA A 369 5.60 -10.01 19.43
N ALA A 370 4.33 -10.45 19.51
CA ALA A 370 3.75 -11.43 18.59
C ALA A 370 3.14 -10.81 17.32
N SER A 371 3.02 -9.48 17.25
CA SER A 371 2.41 -8.79 16.11
C SER A 371 3.37 -8.75 14.93
N THR A 372 2.85 -9.02 13.74
CA THR A 372 3.62 -8.98 12.49
C THR A 372 3.35 -7.72 11.67
N LEU A 373 2.22 -7.04 11.91
CA LEU A 373 1.83 -5.80 11.22
C LEU A 373 1.30 -4.74 12.20
N LEU A 374 1.47 -3.47 11.81
CA LEU A 374 0.75 -2.30 12.30
C LEU A 374 -0.23 -1.85 11.21
N HIS A 375 -1.50 -1.69 11.56
CA HIS A 375 -2.54 -1.15 10.69
C HIS A 375 -2.85 0.30 11.05
N ILE A 376 -3.00 1.15 10.03
CA ILE A 376 -3.49 2.53 10.14
C ILE A 376 -4.37 2.82 8.93
N ASP A 377 -5.62 3.25 9.13
CA ASP A 377 -6.39 3.89 8.06
C ASP A 377 -6.04 5.38 8.00
N LEU A 378 -5.41 5.78 6.90
CA LEU A 378 -4.96 7.15 6.65
C LEU A 378 -5.73 7.78 5.50
N TRP A 379 -6.37 8.91 5.74
CA TRP A 379 -6.80 9.81 4.67
C TRP A 379 -5.91 11.05 4.67
N THR A 380 -5.33 11.36 3.50
CA THR A 380 -4.44 12.51 3.30
C THR A 380 -4.70 13.15 1.94
N GLN A 381 -4.35 14.42 1.82
CA GLN A 381 -4.37 15.16 0.56
C GLN A 381 -2.99 15.32 -0.07
N ASP A 382 -1.95 15.00 0.69
CA ASP A 382 -0.60 14.90 0.16
C ASP A 382 0.05 13.57 0.57
N ALA A 383 0.39 12.78 -0.44
CA ALA A 383 1.08 11.51 -0.32
C ALA A 383 2.60 11.63 -0.62
N GLY A 384 3.16 12.84 -0.52
CA GLY A 384 4.60 13.08 -0.64
C GLY A 384 5.38 12.30 0.41
N ALA A 385 4.99 12.42 1.67
CA ALA A 385 5.49 11.58 2.76
C ALA A 385 4.44 11.45 3.89
N PHE A 386 4.31 10.25 4.42
CA PHE A 386 3.69 9.98 5.72
C PHE A 386 4.64 9.10 6.51
N LYS A 387 5.00 9.54 7.71
CA LYS A 387 6.03 8.92 8.53
C LYS A 387 5.41 8.37 9.80
N VAL A 388 5.89 7.20 10.20
CA VAL A 388 5.48 6.55 11.44
C VAL A 388 6.75 6.16 12.17
N LYS A 389 6.88 6.60 13.41
CA LYS A 389 7.94 6.20 14.32
C LYS A 389 7.33 5.47 15.50
N LEU A 390 7.97 4.37 15.90
CA LEU A 390 7.62 3.62 17.10
C LEU A 390 8.78 3.69 18.09
N VAL A 391 8.44 3.73 19.38
CA VAL A 391 9.41 3.75 20.49
C VAL A 391 9.03 2.64 21.49
N ASP A 392 9.99 1.77 21.79
CA ASP A 392 9.93 0.70 22.80
C ASP A 392 10.81 1.11 23.99
N PHE A 393 10.26 1.10 25.21
CA PHE A 393 11.01 1.44 26.44
C PHE A 393 11.82 0.25 26.99
N GLY A 394 12.26 -0.65 26.12
CA GLY A 394 13.12 -1.76 26.49
C GLY A 394 12.45 -2.77 27.44
N ALA A 395 13.25 -3.65 28.02
CA ALA A 395 12.76 -4.72 28.89
C ALA A 395 12.32 -4.20 30.27
N ASN A 396 12.86 -3.07 30.72
CA ASN A 396 12.49 -2.46 32.00
C ASN A 396 11.16 -1.67 31.93
N GLY A 397 10.68 -1.32 30.74
CA GLY A 397 9.45 -0.56 30.52
C GLY A 397 9.52 0.91 30.96
N VAL A 398 10.73 1.49 31.05
CA VAL A 398 10.98 2.84 31.55
C VAL A 398 11.83 3.63 30.56
N PHE A 399 11.40 4.85 30.22
CA PHE A 399 12.15 5.74 29.34
C PHE A 399 13.52 6.13 29.89
N GLY A 400 14.54 6.12 29.03
CA GLY A 400 15.90 6.53 29.36
C GLY A 400 16.68 5.52 30.21
N GLY A 401 16.24 4.26 30.23
CA GLY A 401 16.87 3.17 30.97
C GLY A 401 18.13 2.59 30.31
N GLY A 402 18.41 3.00 29.08
CA GLY A 402 19.55 2.54 28.28
C GLY A 402 19.27 1.30 27.43
N ASP A 403 18.05 0.77 27.49
CA ASP A 403 17.52 -0.34 26.70
C ASP A 403 16.39 0.07 25.75
N ASP A 404 16.04 1.36 25.72
CA ASP A 404 15.10 1.96 24.77
C ASP A 404 15.52 1.73 23.32
N SER A 405 14.55 1.53 22.44
CA SER A 405 14.80 1.42 21.00
C SER A 405 13.70 2.10 20.19
N GLU A 406 14.07 2.61 19.01
CA GLU A 406 13.14 3.36 18.16
C GLU A 406 13.51 3.24 16.68
N HIS A 407 12.50 3.38 15.82
CA HIS A 407 12.73 3.49 14.38
C HIS A 407 11.61 4.28 13.70
N GLU A 408 11.98 5.14 12.75
CA GLU A 408 11.04 5.87 11.88
C GLU A 408 11.06 5.25 10.48
N ILE A 409 9.87 5.01 9.92
CA ILE A 409 9.69 4.68 8.52
C ILE A 409 9.05 5.84 7.77
N THR A 410 9.24 5.89 6.45
CA THR A 410 8.56 6.84 5.56
C THR A 410 7.79 6.07 4.49
N LEU A 411 6.49 6.36 4.38
CA LEU A 411 5.58 5.88 3.36
C LEU A 411 5.28 7.02 2.38
N SER A 412 5.09 6.69 1.11
CA SER A 412 4.83 7.62 0.01
C SER A 412 4.03 6.93 -1.10
N ARG A 413 3.80 7.62 -2.22
CA ARG A 413 3.18 7.03 -3.41
C ARG A 413 3.93 5.81 -3.97
N THR A 414 5.22 5.66 -3.66
CA THR A 414 6.08 4.60 -4.21
C THR A 414 6.52 3.58 -3.15
N SER A 415 6.09 3.72 -1.90
CA SER A 415 6.39 2.73 -0.86
C SER A 415 5.46 1.51 -0.96
N THR A 416 5.72 0.50 -0.12
CA THR A 416 4.82 -0.65 0.08
C THR A 416 4.59 -0.80 1.59
N PRO A 417 3.37 -0.53 2.10
CA PRO A 417 2.17 -0.08 1.38
C PRO A 417 2.33 1.32 0.78
N ALA A 418 1.62 1.61 -0.32
CA ALA A 418 1.63 2.92 -0.99
C ALA A 418 0.58 3.86 -0.37
N VAL A 419 0.87 5.16 -0.37
CA VAL A 419 -0.06 6.19 0.07
C VAL A 419 -0.68 6.89 -1.13
N GLY A 420 -2.01 6.91 -1.21
CA GLY A 420 -2.81 7.67 -2.15
C GLY A 420 -3.41 8.92 -1.52
N THR A 421 -4.00 9.79 -2.36
CA THR A 421 -4.61 11.06 -1.92
C THR A 421 -6.12 11.06 -2.15
N GLY A 422 -6.88 11.72 -1.28
CA GLY A 422 -8.32 11.93 -1.44
C GLY A 422 -9.21 10.71 -1.17
N ALA A 423 -8.63 9.62 -0.67
CA ALA A 423 -9.33 8.41 -0.23
C ALA A 423 -8.65 7.82 1.01
N TRP A 424 -9.37 6.97 1.74
CA TRP A 424 -8.81 6.21 2.86
C TRP A 424 -7.81 5.18 2.34
N ASN A 425 -6.63 5.15 2.95
CA ASN A 425 -5.57 4.20 2.69
C ASN A 425 -5.48 3.26 3.89
N SER A 426 -5.81 1.98 3.71
CA SER A 426 -5.62 0.96 4.74
C SER A 426 -4.17 0.46 4.69
N LEU A 427 -3.33 1.04 5.56
CA LEU A 427 -1.90 0.80 5.58
C LEU A 427 -1.56 -0.37 6.50
N ASP A 428 -1.37 -1.55 5.92
CA ASP A 428 -0.80 -2.71 6.58
C ASP A 428 0.74 -2.65 6.54
N ILE A 429 1.34 -2.12 7.60
CA ILE A 429 2.76 -1.83 7.73
C ILE A 429 3.48 -3.02 8.38
N PRO A 430 4.40 -3.73 7.69
CA PRO A 430 5.14 -4.82 8.30
C PRO A 430 6.02 -4.34 9.46
N MET A 431 5.91 -4.99 10.62
CA MET A 431 6.72 -4.66 11.79
C MET A 431 8.22 -4.85 11.54
N ALA A 432 8.59 -5.66 10.55
CA ALA A 432 9.97 -5.87 10.11
C ALA A 432 10.64 -4.63 9.49
N LEU A 433 9.85 -3.62 9.05
CA LEU A 433 10.40 -2.37 8.53
C LEU A 433 11.02 -1.49 9.64
N PHE A 434 10.64 -1.70 10.90
CA PHE A 434 11.16 -0.97 12.04
C PHE A 434 12.48 -1.56 12.54
N THR A 435 13.50 -1.56 11.67
CA THR A 435 14.78 -2.27 11.89
C THR A 435 15.58 -1.81 13.11
N GLY A 436 15.32 -0.59 13.61
CA GLY A 436 15.92 -0.05 14.83
C GLY A 436 15.26 -0.49 16.13
N LEU A 437 14.09 -1.15 16.08
CA LEU A 437 13.43 -1.69 17.27
C LEU A 437 14.11 -3.00 17.69
N THR A 438 14.82 -2.96 18.82
CA THR A 438 15.44 -4.16 19.43
C THR A 438 14.42 -4.97 20.23
N GLY A 439 13.33 -4.33 20.67
CA GLY A 439 12.19 -4.90 21.37
C GLY A 439 10.85 -4.45 20.79
N LYS A 440 9.78 -5.19 21.11
CA LYS A 440 8.37 -4.84 20.84
C LYS A 440 7.46 -5.16 22.02
N GLY A 441 8.06 -5.42 23.18
CA GLY A 441 7.36 -5.89 24.37
C GLY A 441 6.74 -4.77 25.18
N HIS A 442 7.27 -3.55 25.02
CA HIS A 442 6.89 -2.37 25.79
C HIS A 442 6.88 -1.14 24.87
N LEU A 443 6.17 -1.24 23.74
CA LEU A 443 5.92 -0.07 22.90
C LEU A 443 5.18 0.97 23.75
N ALA A 444 5.66 2.19 23.74
CA ALA A 444 5.16 3.25 24.63
C ALA A 444 4.74 4.52 23.89
N GLN A 445 5.26 4.73 22.69
CA GLN A 445 4.95 5.91 21.89
C GLN A 445 4.85 5.56 20.40
N MET A 446 3.99 6.29 19.71
CA MET A 446 3.94 6.37 18.25
C MET A 446 3.98 7.84 17.84
N ILE A 447 4.81 8.18 16.86
CA ILE A 447 4.90 9.53 16.31
C ILE A 447 4.51 9.47 14.84
N ILE A 448 3.56 10.31 14.45
CA ILE A 448 3.14 10.45 13.06
C ILE A 448 3.51 11.83 12.55
N SER A 449 3.99 11.92 11.31
CA SER A 449 4.25 13.18 10.63
C SER A 449 4.07 13.00 9.12
N GLY A 450 4.09 14.08 8.36
CA GLY A 450 3.94 13.97 6.91
C GLY A 450 4.05 15.29 6.18
N SER A 451 3.91 15.23 4.86
CA SER A 451 3.93 16.41 4.01
C SER A 451 2.59 17.15 3.98
N SER A 452 1.50 16.50 4.39
CA SER A 452 0.19 17.12 4.51
C SER A 452 0.00 17.75 5.90
N PRO A 453 -0.35 19.04 6.00
CA PRO A 453 -0.62 19.68 7.30
C PRO A 453 -1.93 19.22 7.92
N THR A 454 -2.81 18.56 7.14
CA THR A 454 -4.08 18.01 7.62
C THR A 454 -4.23 16.56 7.18
N ILE A 455 -4.41 15.65 8.14
CA ILE A 455 -4.67 14.23 7.88
C ILE A 455 -5.81 13.73 8.78
N TYR A 456 -6.45 12.65 8.36
CA TYR A 456 -7.38 11.90 9.18
C TYR A 456 -6.83 10.50 9.40
N VAL A 457 -6.92 10.04 10.63
CA VAL A 457 -6.45 8.73 11.07
C VAL A 457 -7.60 8.01 11.76
N ASP A 458 -7.84 6.77 11.35
CA ASP A 458 -8.74 5.83 12.01
C ASP A 458 -8.06 4.45 12.07
N ASN A 459 -8.65 3.50 12.80
CA ASN A 459 -8.26 2.10 12.86
C ASN A 459 -6.74 1.91 13.03
N VAL A 460 -6.23 2.36 14.18
CA VAL A 460 -4.82 2.19 14.56
C VAL A 460 -4.71 0.95 15.45
N TYR A 461 -4.11 -0.12 14.94
CA TYR A 461 -3.97 -1.36 15.71
C TYR A 461 -2.79 -2.22 15.25
N PHE A 462 -2.17 -2.95 16.17
CA PHE A 462 -1.22 -4.01 15.84
C PHE A 462 -1.97 -5.33 15.66
N TYR A 463 -1.53 -6.18 14.75
CA TYR A 463 -2.09 -7.51 14.64
C TYR A 463 -1.06 -8.55 14.21
N ARG A 464 -1.38 -9.80 14.51
CA ARG A 464 -0.65 -10.96 14.01
C ARG A 464 -1.47 -11.65 12.93
N VAL A 465 -0.76 -12.22 11.96
CA VAL A 465 -1.36 -13.20 11.05
C VAL A 465 -1.08 -14.58 11.66
N PRO A 466 -2.10 -15.34 12.09
CA PRO A 466 -1.88 -16.69 12.58
C PRO A 466 -1.20 -17.53 11.50
N VAL A 467 -0.07 -18.14 11.82
CA VAL A 467 0.51 -19.19 10.96
C VAL A 467 -0.41 -20.41 11.10
N PRO A 468 -0.97 -20.95 10.01
CA PRO A 468 -1.77 -22.17 10.08
C PRO A 468 -0.93 -23.29 10.70
N THR A 469 -1.54 -24.15 11.51
CA THR A 469 -0.86 -25.32 12.12
C THR A 469 -0.97 -26.59 11.26
N SER A 470 -1.77 -26.54 10.19
CA SER A 470 -1.89 -27.56 9.14
C SER A 470 -2.13 -26.90 7.78
N PRO A 471 -1.82 -27.57 6.66
CA PRO A 471 -2.02 -27.00 5.34
C PRO A 471 -3.52 -26.74 5.08
N PRO A 472 -3.91 -25.54 4.62
CA PRO A 472 -5.32 -25.20 4.35
C PRO A 472 -5.84 -25.81 3.04
N THR A 473 -4.94 -26.21 2.13
CA THR A 473 -5.25 -26.84 0.83
C THR A 473 -4.35 -28.06 0.62
N ALA A 474 -4.77 -28.99 -0.23
CA ALA A 474 -3.92 -30.12 -0.64
C ALA A 474 -2.63 -29.64 -1.31
N ALA A 475 -1.60 -30.50 -1.34
CA ALA A 475 -0.41 -30.28 -2.16
C ALA A 475 -0.80 -30.19 -3.66
N PRO A 476 -0.01 -29.45 -4.48
CA PRO A 476 -0.25 -29.38 -5.92
C PRO A 476 -0.30 -30.76 -6.57
N THR A 477 -1.18 -30.97 -7.56
CA THR A 477 -1.18 -32.22 -8.33
C THR A 477 0.07 -32.27 -9.23
N PRO A 478 0.90 -33.33 -9.15
CA PRO A 478 2.08 -33.47 -10.01
C PRO A 478 1.74 -33.41 -11.50
N ALA A 479 2.63 -32.79 -12.27
CA ALA A 479 2.46 -32.61 -13.72
C ALA A 479 3.36 -33.53 -14.58
N ALA A 480 4.25 -34.29 -13.96
CA ALA A 480 5.16 -35.18 -14.69
C ALA A 480 4.37 -36.32 -15.40
N PRO A 481 4.76 -36.71 -16.63
CA PRO A 481 4.13 -37.86 -17.28
C PRO A 481 4.32 -39.13 -16.44
N ALA A 482 3.25 -39.87 -16.15
CA ALA A 482 3.31 -41.04 -15.27
C ALA A 482 4.36 -42.09 -15.70
N GLY A 483 4.60 -42.25 -17.00
CA GLY A 483 5.65 -43.14 -17.53
C GLY A 483 7.09 -42.74 -17.18
N ASN A 484 7.30 -41.48 -16.81
CA ASN A 484 8.61 -40.95 -16.42
C ASN A 484 8.81 -40.93 -14.91
N VAL A 485 7.87 -41.48 -14.13
CA VAL A 485 7.82 -41.32 -12.68
C VAL A 485 7.94 -42.67 -11.98
N ILE A 486 8.81 -42.74 -10.98
CA ILE A 486 8.78 -43.77 -9.93
C ILE A 486 8.26 -43.09 -8.67
N SER A 487 6.99 -43.31 -8.33
CA SER A 487 6.36 -42.68 -7.17
C SER A 487 6.54 -43.53 -5.92
N LEU A 488 6.95 -42.91 -4.80
CA LEU A 488 6.91 -43.53 -3.47
C LEU A 488 5.59 -43.20 -2.77
N TYR A 489 5.10 -41.97 -2.92
CA TYR A 489 3.83 -41.51 -2.35
C TYR A 489 3.22 -40.41 -3.20
N SER A 490 2.08 -40.68 -3.82
CA SER A 490 1.23 -39.70 -4.48
C SER A 490 -0.15 -40.30 -4.74
N ASN A 491 -1.17 -39.46 -4.75
CA ASN A 491 -2.50 -39.83 -5.23
C ASN A 491 -2.60 -39.80 -6.77
N ALA A 492 -1.63 -39.19 -7.46
CA ALA A 492 -1.63 -39.03 -8.92
C ALA A 492 -0.99 -40.19 -9.70
N TYR A 493 -0.15 -41.00 -9.04
CA TYR A 493 0.61 -42.09 -9.67
C TYR A 493 0.45 -43.41 -8.91
N PRO A 494 0.63 -44.56 -9.59
CA PRO A 494 0.86 -45.82 -8.90
C PRO A 494 2.14 -45.76 -8.06
N ASN A 495 2.04 -46.09 -6.77
CA ASN A 495 3.16 -46.05 -5.84
C ASN A 495 3.94 -47.37 -5.86
N ALA A 496 5.26 -47.27 -5.86
CA ALA A 496 6.17 -48.36 -5.58
C ALA A 496 6.01 -48.83 -4.12
N GLN A 497 6.48 -50.04 -3.83
CA GLN A 497 6.39 -50.60 -2.48
C GLN A 497 7.36 -49.86 -1.56
N VAL A 498 6.83 -49.37 -0.43
CA VAL A 498 7.60 -48.81 0.69
C VAL A 498 7.31 -49.69 1.90
N ASP A 499 8.35 -50.15 2.58
CA ASP A 499 8.24 -51.07 3.72
C ASP A 499 7.76 -50.34 4.97
N THR A 500 8.31 -49.15 5.23
CA THR A 500 7.89 -48.28 6.32
C THR A 500 8.13 -46.80 6.00
N TRP A 501 7.24 -45.96 6.52
CA TRP A 501 7.34 -44.50 6.49
C TRP A 501 7.95 -43.90 7.77
N SER A 502 8.20 -44.75 8.77
CA SER A 502 8.92 -44.43 10.01
C SER A 502 9.57 -45.71 10.51
N ALA A 503 10.90 -45.80 10.34
CA ALA A 503 11.67 -46.98 10.67
C ALA A 503 11.85 -47.12 12.19
N PRO A 504 12.01 -48.35 12.74
CA PRO A 504 12.15 -48.55 14.19
C PRO A 504 13.35 -47.84 14.84
N TRP A 505 14.31 -47.38 14.02
CA TRP A 505 15.52 -46.69 14.42
C TRP A 505 15.42 -45.16 14.29
N ASP A 506 14.31 -44.63 13.78
CA ASP A 506 14.09 -43.19 13.66
C ASP A 506 13.62 -42.55 14.98
N VAL A 507 13.46 -41.22 14.98
CA VAL A 507 12.89 -40.49 16.10
C VAL A 507 11.93 -39.44 15.54
N ALA A 508 10.73 -39.91 15.20
CA ALA A 508 9.61 -39.11 14.75
C ALA A 508 8.28 -39.84 14.97
N ASP A 509 7.18 -39.09 15.06
CA ASP A 509 5.84 -39.66 14.89
C ASP A 509 5.40 -39.46 13.44
N VAL A 510 4.74 -40.47 12.86
CA VAL A 510 4.13 -40.39 11.52
C VAL A 510 2.62 -40.67 11.59
N GLU A 511 1.84 -39.86 10.89
CA GLU A 511 0.39 -39.99 10.78
C GLU A 511 -0.04 -39.82 9.32
N ASP A 512 -0.96 -40.66 8.85
CA ASP A 512 -1.69 -40.43 7.60
C ASP A 512 -2.87 -39.49 7.86
N VAL A 513 -2.87 -38.33 7.20
CA VAL A 513 -3.95 -37.35 7.28
C VAL A 513 -4.54 -37.09 5.90
N LYS A 514 -5.77 -36.55 5.85
CA LYS A 514 -6.38 -36.07 4.62
C LYS A 514 -6.45 -34.55 4.61
N ILE A 515 -5.79 -33.92 3.64
CA ILE A 515 -5.87 -32.47 3.42
C ILE A 515 -6.74 -32.21 2.19
N ALA A 516 -7.91 -31.61 2.38
CA ALA A 516 -8.90 -31.39 1.32
C ALA A 516 -9.22 -32.65 0.48
N GLY A 517 -9.16 -33.83 1.11
CA GLY A 517 -9.43 -35.13 0.48
C GLY A 517 -8.19 -35.86 -0.08
N ASN A 518 -7.06 -35.17 -0.26
CA ASN A 518 -5.78 -35.76 -0.67
C ASN A 518 -5.09 -36.42 0.53
N ASP A 519 -4.46 -37.58 0.33
CA ASP A 519 -3.70 -38.28 1.37
C ASP A 519 -2.35 -37.58 1.57
N THR A 520 -1.93 -37.42 2.82
CA THR A 520 -0.72 -36.66 3.16
C THR A 520 -0.05 -37.27 4.38
N LYS A 521 1.29 -37.40 4.34
CA LYS A 521 2.06 -37.82 5.53
C LYS A 521 2.30 -36.61 6.42
N LYS A 522 1.96 -36.70 7.69
CA LYS A 522 2.30 -35.73 8.72
C LYS A 522 3.36 -36.32 9.64
N TYR A 523 4.45 -35.60 9.79
CA TYR A 523 5.50 -35.92 10.76
C TYR A 523 5.48 -34.90 11.91
N SER A 524 5.63 -35.39 13.14
CA SER A 524 5.75 -34.57 14.35
C SER A 524 6.84 -35.09 15.29
N ASN A 525 7.27 -34.26 16.25
CA ASN A 525 8.34 -34.60 17.21
C ASN A 525 9.66 -35.03 16.54
N VAL A 526 9.93 -34.51 15.34
CA VAL A 526 11.03 -34.98 14.50
C VAL A 526 12.40 -34.60 15.07
N VAL A 527 13.26 -35.60 15.24
CA VAL A 527 14.72 -35.43 15.25
C VAL A 527 15.25 -35.86 13.88
N PHE A 528 14.84 -37.04 13.40
CA PHE A 528 15.04 -37.53 12.04
C PHE A 528 14.03 -38.65 11.73
N VAL A 529 13.68 -38.82 10.46
CA VAL A 529 12.72 -39.80 9.95
C VAL A 529 13.45 -40.82 9.09
N GLY A 530 13.14 -42.10 9.26
CA GLY A 530 13.63 -43.17 8.40
C GLY A 530 12.52 -43.75 7.51
N ILE A 531 12.67 -43.66 6.20
CA ILE A 531 11.77 -44.29 5.22
C ILE A 531 12.54 -45.42 4.54
N GLU A 532 12.01 -46.64 4.55
CA GLU A 532 12.68 -47.83 4.02
C GLU A 532 11.86 -48.49 2.91
N PHE A 533 12.56 -48.91 1.87
CA PHE A 533 12.07 -49.70 0.73
C PHE A 533 13.13 -50.75 0.38
N THR A 534 13.60 -51.44 1.42
CA THR A 534 14.70 -52.42 1.38
C THR A 534 14.26 -53.76 0.80
N SER A 535 13.00 -54.16 0.96
CA SER A 535 12.48 -55.40 0.40
C SER A 535 12.31 -55.33 -1.12
N LYS A 536 12.12 -54.12 -1.66
CA LYS A 536 12.05 -53.82 -3.09
C LYS A 536 12.75 -52.49 -3.39
N PRO A 537 14.10 -52.49 -3.45
CA PRO A 537 14.87 -51.28 -3.73
C PRO A 537 14.46 -50.62 -5.05
N ILE A 538 14.63 -49.31 -5.10
CA ILE A 538 14.28 -48.49 -6.27
C ILE A 538 15.49 -48.36 -7.20
N ASP A 539 15.31 -48.78 -8.44
CA ASP A 539 16.22 -48.45 -9.54
C ASP A 539 15.82 -47.09 -10.14
N ALA A 540 16.51 -46.05 -9.70
CA ALA A 540 16.39 -44.68 -10.20
C ALA A 540 17.51 -44.29 -11.18
N THR A 541 18.19 -45.26 -11.80
CA THR A 541 19.31 -44.98 -12.73
C THR A 541 18.89 -44.12 -13.93
N ALA A 542 17.67 -44.34 -14.45
CA ALA A 542 17.08 -43.57 -15.54
C ALA A 542 16.48 -42.21 -15.11
N MET A 543 16.36 -41.96 -13.79
CA MET A 543 15.74 -40.75 -13.25
C MET A 543 16.78 -39.64 -13.11
N THR A 544 16.31 -38.39 -13.10
CA THR A 544 17.18 -37.21 -12.99
C THR A 544 16.83 -36.30 -11.82
N THR A 545 15.60 -36.38 -11.31
CA THR A 545 15.10 -35.49 -10.26
C THR A 545 14.39 -36.30 -9.18
N LEU A 546 14.59 -35.94 -7.91
CA LEU A 546 13.71 -36.29 -6.80
C LEU A 546 12.77 -35.11 -6.55
N HIS A 547 11.47 -35.35 -6.55
CA HIS A 547 10.44 -34.38 -6.19
C HIS A 547 9.81 -34.72 -4.84
N MET A 548 9.45 -33.69 -4.08
CA MET A 548 8.73 -33.77 -2.81
C MET A 548 7.97 -32.47 -2.55
N ASP A 549 6.66 -32.54 -2.29
CA ASP A 549 5.93 -31.40 -1.76
C ASP A 549 6.03 -31.35 -0.23
N LEU A 550 6.51 -30.24 0.32
CA LEU A 550 6.72 -30.04 1.75
C LEU A 550 5.93 -28.83 2.25
N TRP A 551 5.21 -28.99 3.36
CA TRP A 551 4.57 -27.89 4.09
C TRP A 551 4.94 -27.96 5.57
N THR A 552 5.20 -26.83 6.22
CA THR A 552 5.53 -26.82 7.66
C THR A 552 4.94 -25.59 8.37
N PRO A 553 4.40 -25.75 9.60
CA PRO A 553 4.01 -24.62 10.44
C PRO A 553 5.21 -24.01 11.18
N ASP A 554 6.36 -24.68 11.16
CA ASP A 554 7.54 -24.25 11.91
C ASP A 554 8.27 -23.10 11.20
N PRO A 555 8.97 -22.21 11.93
CA PRO A 555 9.76 -21.15 11.33
C PRO A 555 10.88 -21.69 10.42
N THR A 556 10.96 -21.18 9.17
CA THR A 556 11.94 -21.62 8.17
C THR A 556 13.06 -20.61 7.91
N THR A 557 13.04 -19.46 8.58
CA THR A 557 14.08 -18.43 8.45
C THR A 557 15.46 -18.96 8.87
N LEU A 558 16.52 -18.54 8.18
CA LEU A 558 17.89 -18.96 8.49
C LEU A 558 18.23 -18.78 9.99
N PRO A 559 19.01 -19.69 10.60
CA PRO A 559 19.78 -20.77 9.97
C PRO A 559 19.03 -22.11 9.80
N LYS A 560 17.69 -22.11 9.89
CA LYS A 560 16.88 -23.33 9.82
C LYS A 560 16.99 -24.05 8.48
N SER A 561 17.03 -25.39 8.52
CA SER A 561 17.16 -26.25 7.35
C SER A 561 16.29 -27.51 7.42
N PHE A 562 15.89 -28.02 6.26
CA PHE A 562 15.31 -29.34 6.04
C PHE A 562 16.22 -30.10 5.09
N ARG A 563 16.58 -31.34 5.42
CA ARG A 563 17.56 -32.12 4.67
C ARG A 563 17.01 -33.48 4.31
N ILE A 564 17.33 -33.90 3.10
CA ILE A 564 16.94 -35.20 2.53
C ILE A 564 18.22 -35.97 2.27
N LYS A 565 18.31 -37.18 2.81
CA LYS A 565 19.41 -38.10 2.54
C LYS A 565 18.89 -39.33 1.81
N LEU A 566 19.62 -39.74 0.77
CA LEU A 566 19.36 -40.98 0.02
C LEU A 566 20.49 -41.97 0.28
N VAL A 567 20.14 -43.25 0.39
CA VAL A 567 21.09 -44.37 0.58
C VAL A 567 20.83 -45.44 -0.46
N ASP A 568 21.87 -45.79 -1.22
CA ASP A 568 21.92 -46.92 -2.16
C ASP A 568 22.75 -48.03 -1.51
N PHE A 569 22.19 -49.25 -1.41
CA PHE A 569 22.86 -50.42 -0.78
C PHE A 569 23.82 -51.14 -1.73
N GLY A 570 24.07 -50.61 -2.93
CA GLY A 570 24.95 -51.21 -3.90
C GLY A 570 24.44 -52.54 -4.48
N PRO A 571 25.20 -53.13 -5.42
CA PRO A 571 24.82 -54.36 -6.11
C PRO A 571 24.57 -55.59 -5.23
N ASN A 572 25.11 -55.64 -4.00
CA ASN A 572 24.84 -56.76 -3.09
C ASN A 572 23.45 -56.70 -2.43
N GLY A 573 22.77 -55.55 -2.48
CA GLY A 573 21.44 -55.33 -1.91
C GLY A 573 21.38 -55.39 -0.39
N THR A 574 22.51 -55.23 0.31
CA THR A 574 22.62 -55.34 1.77
C THR A 574 23.27 -54.11 2.38
N PHE A 575 22.66 -53.56 3.43
CA PHE A 575 23.23 -52.43 4.18
C PHE A 575 24.58 -52.80 4.82
N ASP A 576 25.51 -51.85 4.79
CA ASP A 576 26.88 -51.96 5.33
C ASP A 576 27.68 -53.11 4.70
N GLY A 577 27.42 -53.40 3.42
CA GLY A 577 28.10 -54.43 2.64
C GLY A 577 29.44 -53.97 2.04
N GLY A 578 29.78 -52.69 2.20
CA GLY A 578 31.01 -52.06 1.73
C GLY A 578 30.92 -51.41 0.35
N ASP A 579 29.78 -51.52 -0.32
CA ASP A 579 29.43 -50.90 -1.61
C ASP A 579 28.32 -49.83 -1.50
N ASP A 580 27.79 -49.61 -0.29
CA ASP A 580 26.82 -48.57 0.02
C ASP A 580 27.31 -47.17 -0.40
N SER A 581 26.39 -46.33 -0.85
CA SER A 581 26.67 -44.92 -1.12
C SER A 581 25.51 -44.03 -0.68
N GLU A 582 25.84 -42.86 -0.18
CA GLU A 582 24.86 -41.96 0.42
C GLU A 582 25.27 -40.50 0.32
N HIS A 583 24.28 -39.61 0.30
CA HIS A 583 24.50 -38.18 0.42
C HIS A 583 23.28 -37.49 1.00
N GLU A 584 23.49 -36.37 1.68
CA GLU A 584 22.44 -35.52 2.23
C GLU A 584 22.42 -34.18 1.47
N TYR A 585 21.23 -33.75 1.05
CA TYR A 585 20.99 -32.47 0.40
C TYR A 585 20.20 -31.55 1.35
N SER A 586 20.58 -30.27 1.43
CA SER A 586 19.98 -29.29 2.35
C SER A 586 19.13 -28.25 1.63
N VAL A 587 17.91 -28.06 2.14
CA VAL A 587 16.93 -27.06 1.71
C VAL A 587 16.75 -26.02 2.81
N THR A 588 16.85 -24.74 2.47
CA THR A 588 16.74 -23.61 3.41
C THR A 588 15.88 -22.50 2.82
N ALA A 589 15.66 -21.41 3.58
CA ALA A 589 15.01 -20.20 3.06
C ALA A 589 15.79 -19.51 1.91
N SER A 590 17.03 -19.94 1.59
CA SER A 590 17.81 -19.46 0.45
C SER A 590 17.83 -20.42 -0.74
N SER A 591 17.16 -21.57 -0.67
CA SER A 591 17.02 -22.51 -1.78
C SER A 591 16.05 -22.00 -2.85
N THR A 592 15.96 -22.69 -3.99
CA THR A 592 15.01 -22.37 -5.06
C THR A 592 14.18 -23.61 -5.40
N PRO A 593 12.87 -23.62 -5.10
CA PRO A 593 12.13 -22.60 -4.33
C PRO A 593 12.58 -22.52 -2.85
N PRO A 594 12.39 -21.37 -2.18
CA PRO A 594 12.81 -21.20 -0.79
C PRO A 594 11.87 -21.94 0.16
N LEU A 595 12.44 -22.51 1.22
CA LEU A 595 11.65 -23.13 2.28
C LEU A 595 10.78 -22.06 2.99
N ALA A 596 9.46 -22.26 3.03
CA ALA A 596 8.51 -21.25 3.49
C ALA A 596 7.53 -21.79 4.53
N THR A 597 7.50 -21.16 5.72
CA THR A 597 6.51 -21.44 6.76
C THR A 597 5.09 -21.21 6.24
N GLY A 598 4.18 -22.14 6.55
CA GLY A 598 2.76 -22.03 6.26
C GLY A 598 2.36 -22.24 4.80
N ASN A 599 3.27 -22.63 3.91
CA ASN A 599 3.02 -22.79 2.48
C ASN A 599 3.57 -24.13 1.95
N TRP A 600 2.94 -24.67 0.90
CA TRP A 600 3.46 -25.84 0.19
C TRP A 600 4.64 -25.41 -0.68
N VAL A 601 5.73 -26.16 -0.59
CA VAL A 601 6.94 -25.95 -1.38
C VAL A 601 7.25 -27.26 -2.11
N GLY A 602 7.13 -27.24 -3.43
CA GLY A 602 7.58 -28.34 -4.29
C GLY A 602 9.08 -28.32 -4.44
N ILE A 603 9.75 -29.28 -3.82
CA ILE A 603 11.21 -29.41 -3.78
C ILE A 603 11.64 -30.34 -4.92
N ASP A 604 12.24 -29.76 -5.96
CA ASP A 604 12.89 -30.49 -7.04
C ASP A 604 14.40 -30.55 -6.81
N ILE A 605 14.92 -31.73 -6.49
CA ILE A 605 16.34 -31.96 -6.24
C ILE A 605 16.93 -32.72 -7.44
N PRO A 606 17.84 -32.12 -8.23
CA PRO A 606 18.60 -32.86 -9.21
C PRO A 606 19.36 -33.98 -8.52
N LEU A 607 19.20 -35.23 -8.98
CA LEU A 607 19.88 -36.38 -8.37
C LEU A 607 21.41 -36.25 -8.43
N ALA A 608 21.94 -35.48 -9.38
CA ALA A 608 23.35 -35.13 -9.46
C ALA A 608 23.86 -34.26 -8.28
N ALA A 609 22.95 -33.60 -7.54
CA ALA A 609 23.30 -32.84 -6.35
C ALA A 609 23.66 -33.74 -5.15
N PHE A 610 23.29 -35.03 -5.20
CA PHE A 610 23.69 -36.03 -4.21
C PHE A 610 25.10 -36.54 -4.49
N THR A 611 26.11 -35.69 -4.35
CA THR A 611 27.49 -35.95 -4.82
C THR A 611 28.18 -37.19 -4.20
N GLY A 612 27.73 -37.64 -3.02
CA GLY A 612 28.20 -38.87 -2.37
C GLY A 612 27.45 -40.15 -2.77
N LEU A 613 26.33 -40.03 -3.48
CA LEU A 613 25.50 -41.13 -3.96
C LEU A 613 26.10 -41.65 -5.28
N LYS A 614 26.93 -42.69 -5.19
CA LYS A 614 27.76 -43.22 -6.29
C LYS A 614 26.95 -44.08 -7.27
N ALA A 615 25.88 -44.70 -6.79
CA ALA A 615 24.95 -45.51 -7.56
C ALA A 615 23.50 -45.13 -7.22
N ARG A 616 22.57 -45.50 -8.11
CA ARG A 616 21.12 -45.25 -7.96
C ARG A 616 20.28 -46.45 -8.38
N ALA A 617 20.89 -47.63 -8.46
CA ALA A 617 20.22 -48.85 -8.94
C ALA A 617 19.54 -49.60 -7.80
N HIS A 618 19.95 -49.35 -6.55
CA HIS A 618 19.47 -50.04 -5.36
C HIS A 618 19.22 -49.03 -4.24
N LEU A 619 18.53 -47.92 -4.54
CA LEU A 619 18.09 -47.01 -3.50
C LEU A 619 17.19 -47.78 -2.54
N ALA A 620 17.51 -47.77 -1.26
CA ALA A 620 16.84 -48.59 -0.26
C ALA A 620 16.29 -47.78 0.92
N GLN A 621 16.83 -46.56 1.15
CA GLN A 621 16.38 -45.70 2.24
C GLN A 621 16.35 -44.22 1.82
N MET A 622 15.41 -43.49 2.43
CA MET A 622 15.35 -42.04 2.45
C MET A 622 15.27 -41.56 3.90
N ILE A 623 16.11 -40.60 4.29
CA ILE A 623 16.11 -40.03 5.64
C ILE A 623 15.77 -38.54 5.56
N LEU A 624 14.78 -38.10 6.33
CA LEU A 624 14.39 -36.69 6.44
C LEU A 624 14.86 -36.17 7.79
N VAL A 625 15.67 -35.11 7.79
CA VAL A 625 16.31 -34.60 9.02
C VAL A 625 16.50 -33.10 8.94
N GLY A 626 16.49 -32.41 10.08
CA GLY A 626 16.70 -30.98 10.10
C GLY A 626 16.16 -30.30 11.34
N ASP A 627 15.85 -29.02 11.20
CA ASP A 627 15.34 -28.18 12.27
C ASP A 627 13.82 -28.24 12.44
N LEU A 628 13.10 -28.70 11.41
CA LEU A 628 11.63 -28.79 11.43
C LEU A 628 11.19 -29.93 12.34
N LYS A 629 10.30 -29.62 13.29
CA LYS A 629 9.71 -30.55 14.26
C LYS A 629 8.36 -31.06 13.81
N THR A 630 7.63 -30.26 13.04
CA THR A 630 6.38 -30.65 12.40
C THR A 630 6.43 -30.31 10.92
N PHE A 631 6.08 -31.25 10.05
CA PHE A 631 5.91 -31.00 8.63
C PHE A 631 4.98 -32.03 7.98
N PHE A 632 4.47 -31.67 6.81
CA PHE A 632 3.55 -32.45 6.00
C PHE A 632 4.24 -32.69 4.66
N VAL A 633 4.18 -33.92 4.17
CA VAL A 633 4.80 -34.35 2.92
C VAL A 633 3.79 -35.04 2.03
N ASP A 634 3.81 -34.70 0.75
CA ASP A 634 3.06 -35.37 -0.31
C ASP A 634 3.95 -35.46 -1.57
N ASN A 635 3.50 -36.21 -2.57
CA ASN A 635 4.11 -36.31 -3.90
C ASN A 635 5.61 -36.59 -3.87
N ILE A 636 6.03 -37.65 -3.17
CA ILE A 636 7.42 -38.10 -3.17
C ILE A 636 7.63 -39.01 -4.36
N TYR A 637 8.42 -38.58 -5.34
CA TYR A 637 8.71 -39.39 -6.53
C TYR A 637 10.04 -39.04 -7.21
N PHE A 638 10.60 -40.00 -7.92
CA PHE A 638 11.71 -39.76 -8.85
C PHE A 638 11.16 -39.57 -10.26
N SER A 639 11.73 -38.63 -11.02
CA SER A 639 11.34 -38.41 -12.41
C SER A 639 12.51 -38.33 -13.37
N ALA A 640 12.34 -38.89 -14.56
CA ALA A 640 13.26 -38.76 -15.67
C ALA A 640 13.01 -37.47 -16.46
N SER A 641 14.06 -36.95 -17.09
CA SER A 641 13.96 -35.84 -18.04
C SER A 641 13.89 -36.39 -19.47
N GLY A 642 12.84 -36.03 -20.20
CA GLY A 642 12.59 -36.47 -21.58
C GLY A 642 11.43 -37.48 -21.69
N THR A 643 10.83 -37.58 -22.88
CA THR A 643 9.73 -38.52 -23.17
C THR A 643 10.28 -39.90 -23.53
N LEU A 644 9.79 -40.96 -22.87
CA LEU A 644 10.06 -42.33 -23.31
C LEU A 644 9.62 -42.52 -24.76
N THR A 645 10.46 -43.12 -25.60
CA THR A 645 10.17 -43.39 -27.02
C THR A 645 9.71 -44.84 -27.27
N ALA A 646 9.89 -45.73 -26.28
CA ALA A 646 9.45 -47.12 -26.26
C ALA A 646 9.15 -47.55 -24.80
N PRO A 647 8.29 -48.57 -24.58
CA PRO A 647 8.09 -49.15 -23.26
C PRO A 647 9.35 -49.89 -22.80
N VAL A 648 9.64 -49.85 -21.50
CA VAL A 648 10.79 -50.55 -20.88
C VAL A 648 10.38 -51.77 -20.05
N THR A 649 9.08 -51.90 -19.74
CA THR A 649 8.47 -53.06 -19.08
C THR A 649 7.51 -53.75 -20.06
N ALA A 650 7.31 -55.06 -19.89
CA ALA A 650 6.28 -55.81 -20.62
C ALA A 650 4.86 -55.31 -20.25
N ALA A 651 3.89 -55.59 -21.12
CA ALA A 651 2.48 -55.35 -20.78
C ALA A 651 2.07 -56.22 -19.59
N PRO A 652 1.14 -55.78 -18.72
CA PRO A 652 0.69 -56.59 -17.59
C PRO A 652 0.13 -57.94 -18.07
N ALA A 653 0.59 -59.06 -17.51
CA ALA A 653 0.08 -60.37 -17.92
C ALA A 653 -1.44 -60.50 -17.61
N PRO A 654 -2.28 -60.95 -18.56
CA PRO A 654 -3.69 -61.21 -18.30
C PRO A 654 -3.90 -62.43 -17.38
N THR A 655 -4.96 -62.40 -16.56
CA THR A 655 -5.20 -63.39 -15.50
C THR A 655 -6.52 -64.16 -15.64
N TRP A 656 -7.25 -63.97 -16.74
CA TRP A 656 -8.49 -64.71 -17.02
C TRP A 656 -8.21 -66.20 -17.22
N ALA A 657 -9.18 -67.05 -16.84
CA ALA A 657 -9.08 -68.48 -17.07
C ALA A 657 -9.04 -68.76 -18.58
N ALA A 658 -8.08 -69.55 -19.05
CA ALA A 658 -7.87 -69.81 -20.48
C ALA A 658 -9.12 -70.34 -21.22
N ALA A 659 -10.01 -71.07 -20.53
CA ALA A 659 -11.27 -71.56 -21.09
C ALA A 659 -12.29 -70.44 -21.42
N ASN A 660 -12.08 -69.24 -20.89
CA ASN A 660 -12.92 -68.06 -21.10
C ASN A 660 -12.26 -67.04 -22.04
N VAL A 661 -11.15 -67.36 -22.69
CA VAL A 661 -10.38 -66.43 -23.53
C VAL A 661 -10.27 -66.96 -24.95
N ILE A 662 -10.57 -66.12 -25.93
CA ILE A 662 -10.09 -66.25 -27.30
C ILE A 662 -8.96 -65.24 -27.49
N SER A 663 -7.75 -65.72 -27.73
CA SER A 663 -6.56 -64.88 -27.89
C SER A 663 -6.25 -64.67 -29.36
N LEU A 664 -6.29 -63.42 -29.83
CA LEU A 664 -5.74 -63.06 -31.14
C LEU A 664 -4.22 -62.90 -31.04
N PHE A 665 -3.75 -62.24 -29.97
CA PHE A 665 -2.32 -62.05 -29.70
C PHE A 665 -2.06 -61.91 -28.20
N SER A 666 -1.32 -62.85 -27.63
CA SER A 666 -0.81 -62.80 -26.26
C SER A 666 0.25 -63.88 -26.08
N ASN A 667 1.19 -63.65 -25.16
CA ASN A 667 2.12 -64.66 -24.69
C ASN A 667 1.54 -65.53 -23.56
N ALA A 668 0.42 -65.13 -22.96
CA ALA A 668 -0.22 -65.84 -21.86
C ALA A 668 -1.17 -66.96 -22.30
N TYR A 669 -1.66 -66.93 -23.56
CA TYR A 669 -2.65 -67.86 -24.07
C TYR A 669 -2.29 -68.39 -25.47
N PRO A 670 -2.74 -69.60 -25.84
CA PRO A 670 -2.67 -70.06 -27.23
C PRO A 670 -3.47 -69.13 -28.15
N ASN A 671 -2.81 -68.61 -29.20
CA ASN A 671 -3.42 -67.70 -30.16
C ASN A 671 -4.21 -68.46 -31.24
N VAL A 672 -5.38 -67.94 -31.62
CA VAL A 672 -6.10 -68.37 -32.83
C VAL A 672 -5.38 -67.88 -34.09
N THR A 673 -5.73 -68.43 -35.24
CA THR A 673 -5.14 -68.02 -36.52
C THR A 673 -5.55 -66.60 -36.87
N VAL A 674 -4.56 -65.75 -37.13
CA VAL A 674 -4.73 -64.41 -37.71
C VAL A 674 -3.95 -64.39 -39.03
N ASP A 675 -4.62 -63.99 -40.12
CA ASP A 675 -4.06 -64.02 -41.47
C ASP A 675 -2.99 -62.96 -41.64
N THR A 676 -3.27 -61.75 -41.16
CA THR A 676 -2.31 -60.64 -41.15
C THR A 676 -2.61 -59.65 -40.03
N TRP A 677 -1.56 -59.04 -39.50
CA TRP A 677 -1.60 -57.93 -38.54
C TRP A 677 -1.42 -56.57 -39.22
N SER A 678 -1.20 -56.56 -40.53
CA SER A 678 -1.13 -55.34 -41.35
C SER A 678 -1.61 -55.70 -42.76
N ALA A 679 -2.87 -55.41 -43.03
CA ALA A 679 -3.52 -55.70 -44.30
C ALA A 679 -3.04 -54.74 -45.40
N GLY A 680 -2.98 -55.21 -46.65
CA GLY A 680 -2.44 -54.39 -47.75
C GLY A 680 -3.22 -53.11 -48.09
N TRP A 681 -4.38 -52.91 -47.47
CA TRP A 681 -5.22 -51.71 -47.57
C TRP A 681 -5.02 -50.73 -46.41
N ASP A 682 -4.13 -51.04 -45.46
CA ASP A 682 -3.87 -50.21 -44.30
C ASP A 682 -2.90 -49.05 -44.55
N GLN A 683 -2.73 -48.19 -43.54
CA GLN A 683 -1.76 -47.10 -43.54
C GLN A 683 -1.05 -47.05 -42.18
N ALA A 684 -0.16 -48.01 -41.98
CA ALA A 684 0.77 -48.10 -40.85
C ALA A 684 1.98 -48.96 -41.22
N ASP A 685 3.11 -48.74 -40.56
CA ASP A 685 4.24 -49.67 -40.57
C ASP A 685 4.14 -50.59 -39.36
N LEU A 686 4.20 -51.90 -39.56
CA LEU A 686 4.20 -52.90 -38.50
C LEU A 686 5.60 -53.48 -38.27
N ALA A 687 5.99 -53.60 -37.00
CA ALA A 687 7.15 -54.37 -36.57
C ALA A 687 6.82 -55.24 -35.36
N ASP A 688 7.31 -56.48 -35.36
CA ASP A 688 7.33 -57.34 -34.17
C ASP A 688 8.56 -57.01 -33.33
N VAL A 689 8.34 -56.67 -32.06
CA VAL A 689 9.42 -56.31 -31.13
C VAL A 689 9.30 -57.13 -29.85
N LYS A 690 10.41 -57.24 -29.10
CA LYS A 690 10.41 -57.81 -27.75
C LYS A 690 10.64 -56.73 -26.70
N ILE A 691 9.75 -56.66 -25.71
CA ILE A 691 9.85 -55.72 -24.58
C ILE A 691 9.92 -56.54 -23.30
N ALA A 692 11.05 -56.45 -22.58
CA ALA A 692 11.33 -57.27 -21.40
C ALA A 692 11.08 -58.79 -21.60
N GLY A 693 11.32 -59.28 -22.83
CA GLY A 693 11.13 -60.68 -23.23
C GLY A 693 9.77 -60.99 -23.88
N ASP A 694 8.78 -60.12 -23.69
CA ASP A 694 7.41 -60.29 -24.19
C ASP A 694 7.25 -59.85 -25.64
N ASP A 695 6.43 -60.55 -26.42
CA ASP A 695 6.22 -60.24 -27.83
C ASP A 695 5.17 -59.13 -27.98
N VAL A 696 5.49 -58.07 -28.73
CA VAL A 696 4.65 -56.87 -28.83
C VAL A 696 4.53 -56.43 -30.29
N LYS A 697 3.32 -56.07 -30.72
CA LYS A 697 3.07 -55.44 -32.03
C LYS A 697 3.36 -53.95 -31.94
N LYS A 698 4.35 -53.46 -32.69
CA LYS A 698 4.67 -52.03 -32.79
C LYS A 698 4.15 -51.48 -34.11
N TYR A 699 3.27 -50.49 -34.05
CA TYR A 699 2.85 -49.71 -35.20
C TYR A 699 3.53 -48.34 -35.18
N THR A 700 4.09 -47.94 -36.32
CA THR A 700 4.60 -46.58 -36.58
C THR A 700 3.92 -45.99 -37.80
N ASN A 701 3.92 -44.66 -37.94
CA ASN A 701 3.17 -43.96 -38.99
C ASN A 701 1.69 -44.37 -39.03
N LEU A 702 1.11 -44.73 -37.89
CA LEU A 702 -0.25 -45.23 -37.78
C LEU A 702 -1.25 -44.12 -38.13
N VAL A 703 -2.00 -44.33 -39.22
CA VAL A 703 -3.26 -43.64 -39.49
C VAL A 703 -4.41 -44.62 -39.22
N PHE A 704 -4.32 -45.82 -39.79
CA PHE A 704 -5.13 -46.99 -39.42
C PHE A 704 -4.40 -48.28 -39.85
N ALA A 705 -4.54 -49.35 -39.07
CA ALA A 705 -3.99 -50.68 -39.35
C ALA A 705 -5.11 -51.72 -39.39
N GLY A 706 -5.13 -52.53 -40.45
CA GLY A 706 -6.10 -53.60 -40.65
C GLY A 706 -5.55 -54.94 -40.21
N ILE A 707 -6.26 -55.63 -39.32
CA ILE A 707 -5.96 -56.98 -38.85
C ILE A 707 -7.05 -57.91 -39.36
N GLU A 708 -6.66 -58.93 -40.12
CA GLU A 708 -7.59 -59.85 -40.78
C GLU A 708 -7.41 -61.28 -40.27
N PHE A 709 -8.53 -61.94 -40.01
CA PHE A 709 -8.65 -63.36 -39.62
C PHE A 709 -9.84 -63.97 -40.37
N THR A 710 -9.88 -63.68 -41.67
CA THR A 710 -10.92 -64.04 -42.62
C THR A 710 -10.90 -65.52 -43.00
N SER A 711 -9.73 -66.17 -42.98
CA SER A 711 -9.63 -67.61 -43.25
C SER A 711 -10.18 -68.47 -42.11
N ALA A 712 -10.22 -67.93 -40.90
CA ALA A 712 -10.76 -68.55 -39.70
C ALA A 712 -11.50 -67.52 -38.82
N PRO A 713 -12.70 -67.06 -39.24
CA PRO A 713 -13.47 -66.09 -38.48
C PRO A 713 -13.75 -66.56 -37.04
N VAL A 714 -13.70 -65.62 -36.11
CA VAL A 714 -13.86 -65.86 -34.68
C VAL A 714 -15.33 -65.78 -34.29
N ASN A 715 -15.84 -66.87 -33.70
CA ASN A 715 -17.14 -66.85 -33.04
C ASN A 715 -17.00 -66.35 -31.59
N ALA A 716 -17.28 -65.06 -31.40
CA ALA A 716 -17.27 -64.37 -30.11
C ALA A 716 -18.67 -64.25 -29.49
N SER A 717 -19.66 -65.03 -29.94
CA SER A 717 -21.06 -64.92 -29.48
C SER A 717 -21.21 -65.16 -27.98
N ALA A 718 -20.31 -65.94 -27.37
CA ALA A 718 -20.30 -66.22 -25.94
C ALA A 718 -19.41 -65.26 -25.13
N MET A 719 -18.66 -64.37 -25.78
CA MET A 719 -17.76 -63.42 -25.13
C MET A 719 -18.51 -62.15 -24.73
N THR A 720 -18.06 -61.53 -23.65
CA THR A 720 -18.69 -60.32 -23.10
C THR A 720 -17.80 -59.09 -23.27
N HIS A 721 -16.49 -59.26 -23.43
CA HIS A 721 -15.52 -58.17 -23.53
C HIS A 721 -14.50 -58.39 -24.66
N PHE A 722 -14.00 -57.27 -25.20
CA PHE A 722 -12.80 -57.18 -26.03
C PHE A 722 -11.74 -56.42 -25.25
N SER A 723 -10.53 -56.95 -25.14
CA SER A 723 -9.44 -56.31 -24.42
C SER A 723 -8.15 -56.22 -25.21
N PHE A 724 -7.36 -55.17 -24.94
CA PHE A 724 -5.99 -55.02 -25.42
C PHE A 724 -5.19 -54.13 -24.47
N ASP A 725 -3.87 -54.32 -24.44
CA ASP A 725 -2.93 -53.43 -23.79
C ASP A 725 -2.33 -52.47 -24.82
N LEU A 726 -2.29 -51.19 -24.50
CA LEU A 726 -1.77 -50.12 -25.36
C LEU A 726 -0.71 -49.31 -24.63
N TRP A 727 0.42 -49.06 -25.28
CA TRP A 727 1.41 -48.09 -24.86
C TRP A 727 1.74 -47.14 -26.00
N THR A 728 1.89 -45.85 -25.71
CA THR A 728 2.30 -44.85 -26.71
C THR A 728 3.32 -43.86 -26.14
N PRO A 729 4.37 -43.49 -26.90
CA PRO A 729 5.25 -42.38 -26.53
C PRO A 729 4.62 -41.02 -26.87
N SER A 730 3.54 -41.03 -27.65
CA SER A 730 2.92 -39.82 -28.20
C SER A 730 2.09 -39.12 -27.12
N PRO A 731 2.09 -37.77 -27.08
CA PRO A 731 1.17 -37.03 -26.21
C PRO A 731 -0.29 -37.42 -26.49
N THR A 732 -1.06 -37.63 -25.42
CA THR A 732 -2.47 -38.08 -25.48
C THR A 732 -3.47 -36.98 -25.12
N ASP A 733 -3.00 -35.74 -24.95
CA ASP A 733 -3.86 -34.60 -24.66
C ASP A 733 -4.86 -34.33 -25.79
N ALA A 734 -6.03 -33.82 -25.43
CA ALA A 734 -7.06 -33.47 -26.40
C ALA A 734 -6.45 -32.57 -27.51
N PRO A 735 -6.75 -32.83 -28.79
CA PRO A 735 -7.82 -33.68 -29.31
C PRO A 735 -7.42 -35.13 -29.66
N LYS A 736 -6.28 -35.64 -29.19
CA LYS A 736 -5.74 -36.94 -29.62
C LYS A 736 -6.60 -38.13 -29.19
N VAL A 737 -6.88 -39.04 -30.13
CA VAL A 737 -7.65 -40.26 -29.86
C VAL A 737 -6.99 -41.53 -30.40
N PHE A 738 -7.36 -42.67 -29.82
CA PHE A 738 -7.15 -44.01 -30.36
C PHE A 738 -8.50 -44.68 -30.58
N LYS A 739 -8.63 -45.47 -31.63
CA LYS A 739 -9.89 -46.08 -32.04
C LYS A 739 -9.69 -47.54 -32.35
N VAL A 740 -10.72 -48.32 -32.09
CA VAL A 740 -10.77 -49.75 -32.39
C VAL A 740 -12.08 -50.01 -33.10
N LYS A 741 -12.06 -50.73 -34.22
CA LYS A 741 -13.26 -51.21 -34.90
C LYS A 741 -13.24 -52.72 -35.00
N LEU A 742 -14.35 -53.36 -34.67
CA LEU A 742 -14.59 -54.78 -34.92
C LEU A 742 -15.59 -54.93 -36.05
N VAL A 743 -15.37 -55.92 -36.92
CA VAL A 743 -16.24 -56.22 -38.06
C VAL A 743 -16.62 -57.71 -38.04
N ASP A 744 -17.92 -57.98 -38.05
CA ASP A 744 -18.51 -59.32 -38.22
C ASP A 744 -19.08 -59.43 -39.64
N PHE A 745 -18.68 -60.46 -40.39
CA PHE A 745 -19.12 -60.66 -41.79
C PHE A 745 -20.52 -61.31 -41.91
N GLY A 746 -21.33 -61.22 -40.85
CA GLY A 746 -22.68 -61.73 -40.86
C GLY A 746 -22.77 -63.25 -41.01
N ALA A 747 -23.96 -63.77 -41.26
CA ALA A 747 -24.21 -65.22 -41.31
C ALA A 747 -23.64 -65.87 -42.59
N ASN A 748 -23.42 -65.10 -43.65
CA ASN A 748 -22.84 -65.62 -44.89
C ASN A 748 -21.31 -65.75 -44.85
N GLY A 749 -20.63 -65.09 -43.90
CA GLY A 749 -19.17 -65.14 -43.72
C GLY A 749 -18.38 -64.44 -44.83
N VAL A 750 -18.99 -63.52 -45.57
CA VAL A 750 -18.40 -62.83 -46.74
C VAL A 750 -18.54 -61.31 -46.60
N PHE A 751 -17.41 -60.61 -46.62
CA PHE A 751 -17.38 -59.14 -46.60
C PHE A 751 -18.15 -58.52 -47.78
N GLY A 752 -18.97 -57.51 -47.51
CA GLY A 752 -19.80 -56.83 -48.49
C GLY A 752 -21.03 -57.63 -48.90
N GLY A 753 -21.39 -58.68 -48.15
CA GLY A 753 -22.53 -59.56 -48.40
C GLY A 753 -23.89 -58.95 -48.02
N GLY A 754 -23.90 -57.78 -47.40
CA GLY A 754 -25.10 -57.03 -47.01
C GLY A 754 -25.61 -57.32 -45.60
N ASP A 755 -24.94 -58.21 -44.87
CA ASP A 755 -25.19 -58.55 -43.46
C ASP A 755 -23.98 -58.27 -42.55
N ASP A 756 -22.95 -57.58 -43.06
CA ASP A 756 -21.81 -57.12 -42.28
C ASP A 756 -22.23 -56.11 -41.21
N VAL A 757 -21.68 -56.24 -40.01
CA VAL A 757 -21.95 -55.33 -38.91
C VAL A 757 -20.65 -54.89 -38.24
N GLU A 758 -20.55 -53.61 -37.92
CA GLU A 758 -19.32 -53.02 -37.38
C GLU A 758 -19.60 -51.84 -36.44
N HIS A 759 -18.65 -51.55 -35.56
CA HIS A 759 -18.68 -50.34 -34.73
C HIS A 759 -17.27 -49.92 -34.31
N GLU A 760 -17.04 -48.61 -34.17
CA GLU A 760 -15.74 -48.01 -33.83
C GLU A 760 -15.81 -47.14 -32.57
N PRO A 761 -15.56 -47.69 -31.38
CA PRO A 761 -15.35 -46.89 -30.18
C PRO A 761 -14.09 -46.00 -30.25
N VAL A 762 -14.15 -44.87 -29.55
CA VAL A 762 -13.07 -43.85 -29.49
C VAL A 762 -12.57 -43.72 -28.04
N PHE A 763 -11.26 -43.81 -27.86
CA PHE A 763 -10.55 -43.71 -26.58
C PHE A 763 -9.71 -42.45 -26.53
N SER A 764 -9.71 -41.75 -25.39
CA SER A 764 -9.01 -40.48 -25.21
C SER A 764 -8.61 -40.27 -23.75
N ARG A 765 -7.95 -39.15 -23.42
CA ARG A 765 -7.56 -38.84 -22.04
C ARG A 765 -8.77 -38.75 -21.08
N THR A 766 -9.98 -38.56 -21.60
CA THR A 766 -11.21 -38.47 -20.79
C THR A 766 -12.01 -39.77 -20.70
N THR A 767 -11.58 -40.85 -21.38
CA THR A 767 -12.24 -42.16 -21.24
C THR A 767 -11.84 -42.86 -19.94
N THR A 768 -12.56 -43.94 -19.59
CA THR A 768 -12.22 -44.82 -18.47
C THR A 768 -11.99 -46.24 -19.00
N PRO A 769 -10.76 -46.79 -18.94
CA PRO A 769 -9.53 -46.14 -18.48
C PRO A 769 -9.08 -44.98 -19.40
N SER A 770 -8.27 -44.08 -18.83
CA SER A 770 -7.75 -42.90 -19.54
C SER A 770 -6.62 -43.30 -20.48
N LEU A 771 -6.62 -42.74 -21.69
CA LEU A 771 -5.50 -42.87 -22.61
C LEU A 771 -4.30 -42.02 -22.12
N THR A 772 -3.22 -42.68 -21.69
CA THR A 772 -2.03 -42.03 -21.12
C THR A 772 -0.76 -42.31 -21.93
N SER A 773 0.08 -41.29 -22.12
CA SER A 773 1.39 -41.44 -22.73
C SER A 773 2.41 -42.04 -21.77
N GLY A 774 3.29 -42.92 -22.25
CA GLY A 774 4.44 -43.44 -21.52
C GLY A 774 4.16 -44.61 -20.57
N SER A 775 2.92 -45.08 -20.47
CA SER A 775 2.53 -46.24 -19.63
C SER A 775 1.64 -47.21 -20.39
N TRP A 776 1.65 -48.48 -19.96
CA TRP A 776 0.73 -49.49 -20.48
C TRP A 776 -0.66 -49.26 -19.92
N VAL A 777 -1.67 -49.24 -20.80
CA VAL A 777 -3.07 -49.13 -20.44
C VAL A 777 -3.82 -50.33 -20.98
N ARG A 778 -4.43 -51.10 -20.08
CA ARG A 778 -5.37 -52.17 -20.45
C ARG A 778 -6.73 -51.58 -20.73
N PHE A 779 -7.17 -51.61 -21.97
CA PHE A 779 -8.55 -51.35 -22.32
C PHE A 779 -9.32 -52.67 -22.25
N ASP A 780 -10.21 -52.80 -21.26
CA ASP A 780 -11.13 -53.93 -21.14
C ASP A 780 -12.56 -53.43 -21.44
N ILE A 781 -13.04 -53.71 -22.65
CA ILE A 781 -14.18 -53.02 -23.25
C ILE A 781 -15.36 -53.99 -23.33
N PRO A 782 -16.49 -53.70 -22.66
CA PRO A 782 -17.70 -54.48 -22.84
C PRO A 782 -18.12 -54.47 -24.31
N LEU A 783 -18.41 -55.63 -24.88
CA LEU A 783 -18.82 -55.75 -26.28
C LEU A 783 -20.12 -54.99 -26.58
N SER A 784 -20.91 -54.65 -25.56
CA SER A 784 -22.07 -53.75 -25.68
C SER A 784 -21.72 -52.31 -26.09
N VAL A 785 -20.46 -51.88 -25.90
CA VAL A 785 -19.98 -50.56 -26.37
C VAL A 785 -19.91 -50.52 -27.89
N PHE A 786 -19.74 -51.66 -28.55
CA PHE A 786 -19.77 -51.79 -30.00
C PHE A 786 -21.22 -51.87 -30.50
N ALA A 787 -22.00 -50.79 -30.34
CA ALA A 787 -23.45 -50.81 -30.54
C ALA A 787 -23.88 -51.24 -31.96
N GLY A 788 -23.04 -50.98 -32.96
CA GLY A 788 -23.26 -51.40 -34.35
C GLY A 788 -22.90 -52.87 -34.63
N LEU A 789 -22.19 -53.55 -33.73
CA LEU A 789 -21.78 -54.95 -33.85
C LEU A 789 -22.89 -55.90 -33.36
N THR A 790 -24.01 -55.94 -34.10
CA THR A 790 -25.22 -56.66 -33.66
C THR A 790 -25.10 -58.19 -33.70
N THR A 791 -24.16 -58.72 -34.47
CA THR A 791 -23.75 -60.13 -34.49
C THR A 791 -22.27 -60.24 -34.12
N LYS A 792 -21.89 -61.41 -33.58
CA LYS A 792 -20.52 -61.73 -33.13
C LYS A 792 -20.13 -63.17 -33.48
N GLY A 793 -20.83 -63.75 -34.46
CA GLY A 793 -20.67 -65.16 -34.85
C GLY A 793 -19.51 -65.37 -35.82
N HIS A 794 -19.14 -64.34 -36.58
CA HIS A 794 -18.15 -64.38 -37.65
C HIS A 794 -17.32 -63.10 -37.66
N LEU A 795 -16.74 -62.73 -36.50
CA LEU A 795 -15.75 -61.65 -36.46
C LEU A 795 -14.60 -62.03 -37.38
N ALA A 796 -14.23 -61.13 -38.28
CA ALA A 796 -13.23 -61.42 -39.31
C ALA A 796 -12.19 -60.30 -39.47
N GLN A 797 -12.47 -59.10 -38.95
CA GLN A 797 -11.52 -57.99 -38.96
C GLN A 797 -11.51 -57.21 -37.65
N LEU A 798 -10.33 -56.68 -37.33
CA LEU A 798 -10.06 -55.69 -36.31
C LEU A 798 -9.31 -54.53 -36.96
N ILE A 799 -9.73 -53.30 -36.72
CA ILE A 799 -9.03 -52.11 -37.20
C ILE A 799 -8.62 -51.28 -35.99
N ILE A 800 -7.35 -50.88 -35.94
CA ILE A 800 -6.88 -49.88 -35.00
C ILE A 800 -6.57 -48.58 -35.75
N ALA A 801 -6.92 -47.43 -35.19
CA ALA A 801 -6.75 -46.14 -35.87
C ALA A 801 -6.59 -45.00 -34.86
N GLY A 802 -6.22 -43.80 -35.31
CA GLY A 802 -6.23 -42.61 -34.45
C GLY A 802 -5.15 -41.58 -34.77
N ASP A 803 -4.86 -40.72 -33.80
CA ASP A 803 -3.90 -39.62 -33.92
C ASP A 803 -2.53 -39.92 -33.27
N LEU A 804 -2.32 -41.19 -32.89
CA LEU A 804 -1.10 -41.66 -32.22
C LEU A 804 -0.17 -42.29 -33.27
N PRO A 805 0.86 -41.57 -33.76
CA PRO A 805 1.71 -42.05 -34.84
C PRO A 805 2.51 -43.30 -34.47
N THR A 806 2.77 -43.52 -33.18
CA THR A 806 3.46 -44.71 -32.67
C THR A 806 2.64 -45.32 -31.54
N VAL A 807 2.32 -46.61 -31.65
CA VAL A 807 1.69 -47.40 -30.59
C VAL A 807 2.32 -48.79 -30.49
N TYR A 808 2.29 -49.34 -29.28
CA TYR A 808 2.69 -50.69 -28.95
C TYR A 808 1.44 -51.40 -28.43
N VAL A 809 1.11 -52.54 -29.01
CA VAL A 809 -0.11 -53.30 -28.73
C VAL A 809 0.25 -54.70 -28.31
N ASP A 810 -0.37 -55.16 -27.24
CA ASP A 810 -0.22 -56.52 -26.71
C ASP A 810 -1.54 -57.02 -26.13
N ASN A 811 -1.64 -58.31 -25.81
CA ASN A 811 -2.79 -58.96 -25.17
C ASN A 811 -4.14 -58.61 -25.82
N VAL A 812 -4.25 -58.81 -27.14
CA VAL A 812 -5.47 -58.62 -27.92
C VAL A 812 -6.38 -59.86 -27.78
N LEU A 813 -7.44 -59.73 -26.98
CA LEU A 813 -8.26 -60.84 -26.51
C LEU A 813 -9.76 -60.55 -26.60
N LEU A 814 -10.55 -61.62 -26.65
CA LEU A 814 -11.98 -61.61 -26.33
C LEU A 814 -12.20 -62.53 -25.12
N HIS A 815 -12.94 -62.08 -24.10
CA HIS A 815 -13.13 -62.86 -22.88
C HIS A 815 -14.53 -62.74 -22.25
N LYS A 816 -14.80 -63.57 -21.24
CA LYS A 816 -16.09 -63.63 -20.51
C LYS A 816 -16.00 -63.93 -19.01
#